data_AF-A0A9X0WD92-F1
#
_entry.id   AF-A0A9X0WD92-F1
#
_cell.length_a   1.000
_cell.length_b   1.000
_cell.length_c   1.000
_cell.angle_alpha   90.00
_cell.angle_beta   90.00
_cell.angle_gamma   90.00
#
_symmetry.space_group_name_H-M   'P 1'
#
loop_
_entity.id
_entity.type
_entity.pdbx_description
1 polymer ?
#
loop_
_entity_poly.entity_id
_entity_poly.type
_entity_poly.pdbx_seq_one_letter_code
_entity_poly.pdbx_strand_id
1 'polypeptide(L)'
;MRAQSPAMPSHTAQRIPATQRQRFERRFQKGDDQAAEQEAEALTRRYPQDPFGWHALAQVRYRQDQPETALKASQLACEFDGAHPKAEHQLLLGKIHFQLDQLPEAEQALTRAAELAPDTAETQLMLGHTYHAQQREDAAIEALDKALALAPTSMNVLAMRITVFALARRYATMFRDCETLMALKPQEAVYYNLVGTKYQDIGEYETARTYYNEALRRDPEYFGAASNILTGMHYDPAVSARQIYETALSWQARFPVPPQPPEPRDIHPDRRLRVGLLSSGFRLHPVGYMILPGVLNTKRSNLEFYYYTLDRKEDLITKQLMRTGRYWKAVYRHSHDELEAMLREDQLDILIDMSGHNDGNRLPVLVRKPAPLIIKWVGGQINTTGLEAIDYFLSDAIETPAGVDDWYVEKLIRLPDDYICYSIPPYVPQTFFPDPNELPALSNGYLTLGCLNNPTKLNPELLTHWGRLMQALPGSHLLLKSGQYEDEDFCQRIRDRLAEHGIGPERIEMEGPAKQKEFLRTYRRIDIALDPWPYSGGLTTCEALMMGVPVVTYPGPTFAGRHAATHLVNAGYPEWVCESWEAYHQRVLDLAGDLAKLASIRRRLRQRVTASPLCDGLRFAENLDGALRAVWQRYCEGKTPAALTFTAQGECQFENEATPVALQHPQSYLTPRALAERRFNWQLPGKLVAVDNRAKLLREEGIDTLLKLDAFGIIAFDPGSLVEQPERFANSADVQLVPHALLGDGQPATLHACLDPALSSPLEPLPVAQLPPSIGQGAQVLAKLPISTVALNSIAGLESLDWLILDHLSDANAILENGDQALKDSLLIQVRIAFQPTHQRQPNLAELQHWTARHGFRFYRFNDLTYESHLPAREELIKTQGSELIGADVLFLPSLERMAMLSDAQRLKLAFLLHTVFNVRDLSYALLAEVDDDKAEDYLLAQGMVKAPEPAAELESEPTTKTEALADPERSDLDTGDKPASSSATAEADDADEFIFE
;
A
#
# COMPACT_ATOMS: atom_id res chain seq x y z
N MET A 1 -30.02 -72.64 22.94
CA MET A 1 -29.47 -71.96 24.12
C MET A 1 -29.40 -70.47 23.82
N ARG A 2 -30.21 -69.67 24.51
CA ARG A 2 -30.17 -68.20 24.45
C ARG A 2 -28.91 -67.72 25.16
N ALA A 3 -28.06 -66.95 24.48
CA ALA A 3 -27.11 -66.07 25.14
C ALA A 3 -27.73 -64.67 25.10
N GLN A 4 -28.14 -64.20 26.27
CA GLN A 4 -28.66 -62.85 26.50
C GLN A 4 -27.53 -61.85 26.34
N SER A 5 -27.68 -60.87 25.44
CA SER A 5 -26.93 -59.62 25.53
C SER A 5 -27.31 -58.91 26.82
N PRO A 6 -26.35 -58.40 27.62
CA PRO A 6 -26.67 -57.70 28.85
C PRO A 6 -27.35 -56.37 28.50
N ALA A 7 -28.55 -56.17 29.04
CA ALA A 7 -29.21 -54.89 29.01
C ALA A 7 -28.34 -53.86 29.73
N MET A 8 -27.98 -52.77 29.03
CA MET A 8 -27.43 -51.56 29.65
C MET A 8 -28.37 -51.10 30.77
N PRO A 9 -27.88 -50.80 31.98
CA PRO A 9 -28.73 -50.31 33.04
C PRO A 9 -29.33 -48.97 32.60
N SER A 10 -30.66 -48.86 32.63
CA SER A 10 -31.36 -47.58 32.55
C SER A 10 -31.03 -46.78 33.80
N HIS A 11 -29.87 -46.10 33.81
CA HIS A 11 -29.61 -45.05 34.77
C HIS A 11 -30.61 -43.93 34.46
N THR A 12 -31.68 -43.84 35.24
CA THR A 12 -32.43 -42.58 35.37
C THR A 12 -31.41 -41.51 35.74
N ALA A 13 -31.05 -40.65 34.78
CA ALA A 13 -30.15 -39.53 34.98
C ALA A 13 -30.64 -38.74 36.21
N GLN A 14 -29.80 -38.65 37.25
CA GLN A 14 -30.14 -37.88 38.44
C GLN A 14 -30.27 -36.41 38.03
N ARG A 15 -31.49 -35.88 38.09
CA ARG A 15 -31.77 -34.47 37.82
C ARG A 15 -31.37 -33.62 39.02
N ILE A 16 -30.79 -32.45 38.73
CA ILE A 16 -30.45 -31.45 39.73
C ILE A 16 -31.73 -30.97 40.44
N PRO A 17 -31.83 -31.05 41.78
CA PRO A 17 -32.98 -30.53 42.53
C PRO A 17 -33.20 -29.02 42.33
N ALA A 18 -34.45 -28.59 42.26
CA ALA A 18 -34.81 -27.17 42.07
C ALA A 18 -34.19 -26.24 43.11
N THR A 19 -34.02 -26.69 44.36
CA THR A 19 -33.38 -25.92 45.43
C THR A 19 -31.91 -25.61 45.15
N GLN A 20 -31.20 -26.50 44.46
CA GLN A 20 -29.80 -26.29 44.05
C GLN A 20 -29.72 -25.37 42.82
N ARG A 21 -30.66 -25.50 41.87
CA ARG A 21 -30.79 -24.57 40.72
C ARG A 21 -31.02 -23.14 41.18
N GLN A 22 -32.01 -22.93 42.06
CA GLN A 22 -32.32 -21.62 42.64
C GLN A 22 -31.16 -21.05 43.46
N ARG A 23 -30.36 -21.90 44.12
CA ARG A 23 -29.17 -21.46 44.86
C ARG A 23 -28.10 -20.91 43.93
N PHE A 24 -27.83 -21.60 42.82
CA PHE A 24 -26.97 -21.08 41.76
C PHE A 24 -27.51 -19.77 41.19
N GLU A 25 -28.76 -19.74 40.74
CA GLU A 25 -29.39 -18.55 40.15
C GLU A 25 -29.31 -17.34 41.08
N ARG A 26 -29.55 -17.52 42.37
CA ARG A 26 -29.45 -16.44 43.37
C ARG A 26 -28.01 -15.91 43.51
N ARG A 27 -26.99 -16.77 43.44
CA ARG A 27 -25.59 -16.35 43.49
C ARG A 27 -25.18 -15.63 42.21
N PHE A 28 -25.56 -16.20 41.07
CA PHE A 28 -25.31 -15.64 39.75
C PHE A 28 -25.98 -14.27 39.58
N GLN A 29 -27.22 -14.09 40.02
CA GLN A 29 -27.93 -12.79 39.97
C GLN A 29 -27.33 -11.75 40.93
N LYS A 30 -26.67 -12.18 42.01
CA LYS A 30 -25.96 -11.28 42.94
C LYS A 30 -24.59 -10.83 42.44
N GLY A 31 -24.10 -11.37 41.31
CA GLY A 31 -22.76 -11.08 40.79
C GLY A 31 -21.62 -11.71 41.61
N ASP A 32 -21.90 -12.69 42.46
CA ASP A 32 -20.88 -13.45 43.18
C ASP A 32 -20.37 -14.57 42.28
N ASP A 33 -19.59 -14.19 41.26
CA ASP A 33 -19.19 -15.09 40.18
C ASP A 33 -18.30 -16.23 40.68
N GLN A 34 -17.43 -15.98 41.65
CA GLN A 34 -16.59 -17.03 42.25
C GLN A 34 -17.43 -18.08 42.99
N ALA A 35 -18.41 -17.66 43.80
CA ALA A 35 -19.26 -18.59 44.51
C ALA A 35 -20.30 -19.28 43.60
N ALA A 36 -20.66 -18.64 42.49
CA ALA A 36 -21.51 -19.22 41.44
C ALA A 36 -20.74 -20.28 40.63
N GLU A 37 -19.47 -20.02 40.28
CA GLU A 37 -18.62 -20.98 39.58
C GLU A 37 -18.39 -22.23 40.43
N GLN A 38 -18.00 -22.08 41.69
CA GLN A 38 -17.80 -23.21 42.61
C GLN A 38 -19.05 -24.07 42.75
N GLU A 39 -20.22 -23.42 42.81
CA GLU A 39 -21.51 -24.09 42.87
C GLU A 39 -21.80 -24.84 41.56
N ALA A 40 -21.57 -24.21 40.40
CA ALA A 40 -21.75 -24.84 39.09
C ALA A 40 -20.80 -26.04 38.88
N GLU A 41 -19.52 -25.93 39.28
CA GLU A 41 -18.58 -27.05 39.26
C GLU A 41 -19.01 -28.20 40.17
N ALA A 42 -19.56 -27.89 41.36
CA ALA A 42 -20.09 -28.93 42.24
C ALA A 42 -21.28 -29.65 41.60
N LEU A 43 -22.12 -28.93 40.85
CA LEU A 43 -23.25 -29.49 40.12
C LEU A 43 -22.79 -30.37 38.96
N THR A 44 -21.79 -29.98 38.17
CA THR A 44 -21.27 -30.81 37.06
C THR A 44 -20.60 -32.08 37.57
N ARG A 45 -19.92 -32.05 38.72
CA ARG A 45 -19.32 -33.26 39.34
C ARG A 45 -20.38 -34.20 39.90
N ARG A 46 -21.43 -33.66 40.53
CA ARG A 46 -22.47 -34.45 41.21
C ARG A 46 -23.54 -34.98 40.25
N TYR A 47 -23.82 -34.26 39.18
CA TYR A 47 -24.84 -34.59 38.17
C TYR A 47 -24.26 -34.42 36.75
N PRO A 48 -23.25 -35.22 36.37
CA PRO A 48 -22.48 -35.00 35.13
C PRO A 48 -23.27 -35.15 33.84
N GLN A 49 -24.47 -35.76 33.88
CA GLN A 49 -25.37 -35.93 32.73
C GLN A 49 -26.57 -34.98 32.76
N ASP A 50 -26.70 -34.09 33.76
CA ASP A 50 -27.73 -33.05 33.76
C ASP A 50 -27.17 -31.80 33.06
N PRO A 51 -27.82 -31.31 31.99
CA PRO A 51 -27.30 -30.20 31.20
C PRO A 51 -27.27 -28.86 31.96
N PHE A 52 -28.08 -28.70 33.03
CA PHE A 52 -28.16 -27.43 33.77
C PHE A 52 -26.82 -27.06 34.43
N GLY A 53 -26.12 -28.03 35.04
CA GLY A 53 -24.85 -27.75 35.72
C GLY A 53 -23.78 -27.25 34.75
N TRP A 54 -23.76 -27.84 33.55
CA TRP A 54 -22.85 -27.45 32.48
C TRP A 54 -23.21 -26.09 31.88
N HIS A 55 -24.49 -25.82 31.66
CA HIS A 55 -24.96 -24.49 31.23
C HIS A 55 -24.62 -23.41 32.25
N ALA A 56 -24.90 -23.66 33.54
CA ALA A 56 -24.57 -22.76 34.64
C ALA A 56 -23.06 -22.44 34.68
N LEU A 57 -22.21 -23.45 34.52
CA LEU A 57 -20.75 -23.27 34.49
C LEU A 57 -20.30 -22.45 33.28
N ALA A 58 -20.83 -22.75 32.09
CA ALA A 58 -20.57 -21.97 30.89
C ALA A 58 -21.02 -20.51 31.04
N GLN A 59 -22.17 -20.27 31.68
CA GLN A 59 -22.75 -18.95 31.86
C GLN A 59 -21.88 -18.07 32.77
N VAL A 60 -21.34 -18.64 33.85
CA VAL A 60 -20.41 -17.93 34.75
C VAL A 60 -19.09 -17.62 34.06
N ARG A 61 -18.49 -18.60 33.39
CA ARG A 61 -17.21 -18.42 32.70
C ARG A 61 -17.29 -17.44 31.54
N TYR A 62 -18.40 -17.45 30.81
CA TYR A 62 -18.69 -16.44 29.78
C TYR A 62 -18.73 -15.03 30.38
N ARG A 63 -19.41 -14.84 31.52
CA ARG A 63 -19.45 -13.54 32.22
C ARG A 63 -18.08 -13.10 32.73
N GLN A 64 -17.24 -14.04 33.15
CA GLN A 64 -15.86 -13.81 33.60
C GLN A 64 -14.85 -13.59 32.46
N ASP A 65 -15.30 -13.47 31.20
CA ASP A 65 -14.45 -13.31 30.02
C ASP A 65 -13.45 -14.48 29.82
N GLN A 66 -13.91 -15.71 30.09
CA GLN A 66 -13.15 -16.96 29.86
C GLN A 66 -13.83 -17.83 28.79
N PRO A 67 -13.83 -17.40 27.52
CA PRO A 67 -14.65 -18.02 26.49
C PRO A 67 -14.20 -19.45 26.11
N GLU A 68 -12.91 -19.79 26.21
CA GLU A 68 -12.41 -21.14 25.88
C GLU A 68 -12.88 -22.19 26.89
N THR A 69 -12.87 -21.84 28.18
CA THR A 69 -13.34 -22.74 29.24
C THR A 69 -14.87 -22.79 29.32
N ALA A 70 -15.54 -21.70 28.92
CA ALA A 70 -16.99 -21.65 28.74
C ALA A 70 -17.46 -22.53 27.58
N LEU A 71 -16.72 -22.54 26.45
CA LEU A 71 -17.07 -23.31 25.25
C LEU A 71 -17.25 -24.79 25.57
N LYS A 72 -16.27 -25.41 26.24
CA LYS A 72 -16.32 -26.83 26.59
C LYS A 72 -17.54 -27.16 27.47
N ALA A 73 -17.85 -26.30 28.44
CA ALA A 73 -19.01 -26.48 29.31
C ALA A 73 -20.33 -26.31 28.53
N SER A 74 -20.39 -25.37 27.59
CA SER A 74 -21.59 -25.11 26.77
C SER A 74 -21.85 -26.24 25.76
N GLN A 75 -20.80 -26.81 25.17
CA GLN A 75 -20.89 -27.99 24.31
C GLN A 75 -21.45 -29.21 25.07
N LEU A 76 -20.95 -29.47 26.28
CA LEU A 76 -21.46 -30.54 27.14
C LEU A 76 -22.93 -30.30 27.55
N ALA A 77 -23.31 -29.05 27.83
CA ALA A 77 -24.70 -28.71 28.11
C ALA A 77 -25.62 -29.05 26.92
N CYS A 78 -25.18 -28.76 25.69
CA CYS A 78 -25.91 -29.11 24.48
C CYS A 78 -25.94 -30.62 24.20
N GLU A 79 -24.83 -31.33 24.45
CA GLU A 79 -24.74 -32.80 24.29
C GLU A 79 -25.70 -33.53 25.24
N PHE A 80 -25.74 -33.12 26.51
CA PHE A 80 -26.57 -33.76 27.54
C PHE A 80 -28.04 -33.32 27.52
N ASP A 81 -28.41 -32.35 26.70
CA ASP A 81 -29.80 -31.92 26.53
C ASP A 81 -30.67 -32.98 25.80
N GLY A 82 -30.03 -33.95 25.14
CA GLY A 82 -30.68 -35.12 24.56
C GLY A 82 -31.70 -34.78 23.47
N ALA A 83 -32.82 -35.51 23.44
CA ALA A 83 -33.84 -35.41 22.38
C ALA A 83 -34.71 -34.13 22.43
N HIS A 84 -34.57 -33.30 23.46
CA HIS A 84 -35.34 -32.06 23.63
C HIS A 84 -34.40 -30.86 23.84
N PRO A 85 -33.65 -30.45 22.79
CA PRO A 85 -32.73 -29.35 22.90
C PRO A 85 -33.45 -28.06 23.28
N LYS A 86 -32.88 -27.31 24.21
CA LYS A 86 -33.39 -26.03 24.67
C LYS A 86 -32.70 -24.88 23.96
N ALA A 87 -33.49 -23.85 23.63
CA ALA A 87 -32.99 -22.63 23.01
C ALA A 87 -31.93 -21.91 23.87
N GLU A 88 -32.06 -21.94 25.21
CA GLU A 88 -31.13 -21.27 26.14
C GLU A 88 -29.70 -21.81 26.07
N HIS A 89 -29.52 -23.12 25.84
CA HIS A 89 -28.20 -23.73 25.69
C HIS A 89 -27.56 -23.34 24.35
N GLN A 90 -28.35 -23.38 23.27
CA GLN A 90 -27.90 -23.02 21.91
C GLN A 90 -27.56 -21.52 21.81
N LEU A 91 -28.35 -20.65 22.45
CA LEU A 91 -28.07 -19.22 22.53
C LEU A 91 -26.74 -18.93 23.24
N LEU A 92 -26.49 -19.57 24.40
CA LEU A 92 -25.23 -19.39 25.12
C LEU A 92 -24.03 -19.91 24.32
N LEU A 93 -24.18 -21.08 23.67
CA LEU A 93 -23.16 -21.62 22.77
C LEU A 93 -22.83 -20.65 21.63
N GLY A 94 -23.86 -20.09 20.98
CA GLY A 94 -23.69 -19.09 19.93
C GLY A 94 -23.01 -17.81 20.41
N LYS A 95 -23.34 -17.31 21.60
CA LYS A 95 -22.68 -16.15 22.22
C LYS A 95 -21.19 -16.40 22.49
N ILE A 96 -20.84 -17.60 22.95
CA ILE A 96 -19.45 -18.00 23.21
C ILE A 96 -18.67 -18.10 21.89
N HIS A 97 -19.23 -18.78 20.88
CA HIS A 97 -18.61 -18.84 19.55
C HIS A 97 -18.38 -17.45 18.94
N PHE A 98 -19.35 -16.54 19.08
CA PHE A 98 -19.20 -15.16 18.63
C PHE A 98 -18.03 -14.44 19.34
N GLN A 99 -17.89 -14.61 20.65
CA GLN A 99 -16.77 -14.02 21.42
C GLN A 99 -15.41 -14.61 21.04
N LEU A 100 -15.38 -15.87 20.61
CA LEU A 100 -14.20 -16.56 20.09
C LEU A 100 -13.91 -16.26 18.61
N ASP A 101 -14.69 -15.38 17.97
CA ASP A 101 -14.61 -15.08 16.53
C ASP A 101 -14.86 -16.30 15.63
N GLN A 102 -15.57 -17.31 16.14
CA GLN A 102 -16.01 -18.52 15.44
C GLN A 102 -17.39 -18.27 14.81
N LEU A 103 -17.43 -17.38 13.81
CA LEU A 103 -18.66 -16.84 13.25
C LEU A 103 -19.58 -17.90 12.58
N PRO A 104 -19.08 -18.91 11.84
CA PRO A 104 -19.93 -19.96 11.27
C PRO A 104 -20.62 -20.81 12.34
N GLU A 105 -19.89 -21.20 13.39
CA GLU A 105 -20.43 -21.97 14.51
C GLU A 105 -21.42 -21.14 15.34
N ALA A 106 -21.14 -19.85 15.51
CA ALA A 106 -22.07 -18.91 16.13
C ALA A 106 -23.40 -18.85 15.36
N GLU A 107 -23.34 -18.68 14.03
CA GLU A 107 -24.53 -18.66 13.16
C GLU A 107 -25.32 -19.97 13.29
N GLN A 108 -24.65 -21.12 13.25
CA GLN A 108 -25.31 -22.42 13.36
C GLN A 108 -26.05 -22.57 14.69
N ALA A 109 -25.38 -22.28 15.81
CA ALA A 109 -25.97 -22.39 17.14
C ALA A 109 -27.12 -21.38 17.35
N LEU A 110 -26.96 -20.13 16.88
CA LEU A 110 -27.98 -19.10 17.00
C LEU A 110 -29.19 -19.36 16.10
N THR A 111 -28.99 -19.88 14.89
CA THR A 111 -30.08 -20.31 14.00
C THR A 111 -30.86 -21.43 14.66
N ARG A 112 -30.17 -22.41 15.26
CA ARG A 112 -30.82 -23.49 16.01
C ARG A 112 -31.59 -22.97 17.23
N ALA A 113 -31.04 -21.99 17.94
CA ALA A 113 -31.76 -21.34 19.04
C ALA A 113 -33.05 -20.63 18.55
N ALA A 114 -33.00 -19.99 17.38
CA ALA A 114 -34.15 -19.31 16.78
C ALA A 114 -35.22 -20.30 16.30
N GLU A 115 -34.84 -21.47 15.79
CA GLU A 115 -35.78 -22.54 15.43
C GLU A 115 -36.51 -23.11 16.66
N LEU A 116 -35.80 -23.23 17.80
CA LEU A 116 -36.34 -23.79 19.04
C LEU A 116 -37.22 -22.80 19.81
N ALA A 117 -36.92 -21.50 19.73
CA ALA A 117 -37.68 -20.44 20.37
C ALA A 117 -37.71 -19.17 19.48
N PRO A 118 -38.61 -19.12 18.48
CA PRO A 118 -38.62 -18.04 17.48
C PRO A 118 -38.92 -16.65 18.06
N ASP A 119 -39.62 -16.58 19.19
CA ASP A 119 -40.03 -15.33 19.85
C ASP A 119 -38.97 -14.77 20.82
N THR A 120 -37.70 -15.11 20.64
CA THR A 120 -36.60 -14.65 21.51
C THR A 120 -35.84 -13.48 20.89
N ALA A 121 -36.11 -12.26 21.37
CA ALA A 121 -35.46 -11.05 20.87
C ALA A 121 -33.93 -11.09 21.00
N GLU A 122 -33.39 -11.67 22.08
CA GLU A 122 -31.94 -11.79 22.30
C GLU A 122 -31.27 -12.67 21.24
N THR A 123 -31.91 -13.78 20.83
CA THR A 123 -31.38 -14.65 19.78
C THR A 123 -31.31 -13.94 18.44
N GLN A 124 -32.36 -13.20 18.07
CA GLN A 124 -32.39 -12.42 16.84
C GLN A 124 -31.37 -11.27 16.87
N LEU A 125 -31.18 -10.62 18.03
CA LEU A 125 -30.13 -9.63 18.22
C LEU A 125 -28.73 -10.23 17.99
N MET A 126 -28.45 -11.40 18.58
CA MET A 126 -27.17 -12.08 18.41
C MET A 126 -26.93 -12.58 16.97
N LEU A 127 -27.98 -13.01 16.26
CA LEU A 127 -27.89 -13.27 14.81
C LEU A 127 -27.54 -11.99 14.06
N GLY A 128 -28.16 -10.86 14.40
CA GLY A 128 -27.79 -9.54 13.88
C GLY A 128 -26.31 -9.21 14.08
N HIS A 129 -25.77 -9.41 15.29
CA HIS A 129 -24.33 -9.28 15.57
C HIS A 129 -23.47 -10.20 14.73
N THR A 130 -23.86 -11.46 14.60
CA THR A 130 -23.09 -12.47 13.86
C THR A 130 -23.06 -12.16 12.36
N TYR A 131 -24.22 -11.84 11.77
CA TYR A 131 -24.30 -11.45 10.37
C TYR A 131 -23.54 -10.17 10.07
N HIS A 132 -23.60 -9.19 10.98
CA HIS A 132 -22.81 -7.97 10.84
C HIS A 132 -21.29 -8.26 10.87
N ALA A 133 -20.82 -9.09 11.80
CA ALA A 133 -19.41 -9.51 11.85
C ALA A 133 -18.98 -10.28 10.58
N GLN A 134 -19.90 -11.03 9.97
CA GLN A 134 -19.72 -11.69 8.67
C GLN A 134 -19.86 -10.74 7.46
N GLN A 135 -20.12 -9.45 7.67
CA GLN A 135 -20.36 -8.43 6.62
C GLN A 135 -21.61 -8.72 5.75
N ARG A 136 -22.63 -9.38 6.32
CA ARG A 136 -23.90 -9.72 5.67
C ARG A 136 -25.01 -8.77 6.14
N GLU A 137 -24.95 -7.52 5.72
CA GLU A 137 -25.78 -6.47 6.32
C GLU A 137 -27.28 -6.62 6.06
N ASP A 138 -27.72 -7.14 4.91
CA ASP A 138 -29.14 -7.40 4.69
C ASP A 138 -29.70 -8.48 5.62
N ALA A 139 -28.92 -9.54 5.88
CA ALA A 139 -29.30 -10.59 6.84
C ALA A 139 -29.29 -10.05 8.28
N ALA A 140 -28.33 -9.18 8.61
CA ALA A 140 -28.29 -8.50 9.90
C ALA A 140 -29.52 -7.61 10.10
N ILE A 141 -29.92 -6.83 9.08
CA ILE A 141 -31.13 -6.00 9.10
C ILE A 141 -32.37 -6.87 9.34
N GLU A 142 -32.54 -7.97 8.60
CA GLU A 142 -33.71 -8.84 8.75
C GLU A 142 -33.81 -9.43 10.17
N ALA A 143 -32.68 -9.92 10.72
CA ALA A 143 -32.64 -10.43 12.09
C ALA A 143 -32.95 -9.33 13.12
N LEU A 144 -32.39 -8.14 12.95
CA LEU A 144 -32.61 -7.03 13.87
C LEU A 144 -34.04 -6.46 13.79
N ASP A 145 -34.68 -6.48 12.63
CA ASP A 145 -36.09 -6.12 12.47
C ASP A 145 -37.01 -7.08 13.23
N LYS A 146 -36.72 -8.39 13.17
CA LYS A 146 -37.41 -9.40 14.00
C LYS A 146 -37.15 -9.15 15.50
N ALA A 147 -35.91 -8.86 15.88
CA ALA A 147 -35.56 -8.55 17.27
C ALA A 147 -36.34 -7.32 17.79
N LEU A 148 -36.50 -6.28 16.95
CA LEU A 148 -37.23 -5.08 17.34
C LEU A 148 -38.75 -5.33 17.40
N ALA A 149 -39.30 -6.12 16.48
CA ALA A 149 -40.72 -6.49 16.54
C ALA A 149 -41.08 -7.22 17.85
N LEU A 150 -40.16 -8.06 18.35
CA LEU A 150 -40.30 -8.77 19.63
C LEU A 150 -40.06 -7.87 20.85
N ALA A 151 -39.19 -6.85 20.72
CA ALA A 151 -38.85 -5.92 21.80
C ALA A 151 -38.73 -4.46 21.28
N PRO A 152 -39.85 -3.75 21.05
CA PRO A 152 -39.87 -2.48 20.32
C PRO A 152 -39.11 -1.31 20.97
N THR A 153 -38.85 -1.40 22.27
CA THR A 153 -38.13 -0.37 23.03
C THR A 153 -36.77 -0.88 23.53
N SER A 154 -36.27 -1.99 22.98
CA SER A 154 -34.96 -2.53 23.35
C SER A 154 -33.85 -1.62 22.85
N MET A 155 -33.18 -0.94 23.78
CA MET A 155 -32.09 -0.02 23.44
C MET A 155 -30.92 -0.74 22.74
N ASN A 156 -30.61 -1.98 23.12
CA ASN A 156 -29.53 -2.76 22.50
C ASN A 156 -29.87 -3.08 21.03
N VAL A 157 -31.12 -3.42 20.74
CA VAL A 157 -31.57 -3.70 19.36
C VAL A 157 -31.52 -2.42 18.52
N LEU A 158 -32.05 -1.31 19.04
CA LEU A 158 -32.01 -0.02 18.34
C LEU A 158 -30.57 0.43 18.08
N ALA A 159 -29.66 0.34 19.07
CA ALA A 159 -28.26 0.71 18.90
C ALA A 159 -27.56 -0.13 17.83
N MET A 160 -27.85 -1.43 17.79
CA MET A 160 -27.29 -2.33 16.78
C MET A 160 -27.87 -2.05 15.39
N ARG A 161 -29.19 -1.82 15.27
CA ARG A 161 -29.84 -1.41 14.01
C ARG A 161 -29.25 -0.12 13.47
N ILE A 162 -29.06 0.88 14.33
CA ILE A 162 -28.42 2.15 13.97
C ILE A 162 -27.03 1.91 13.38
N THR A 163 -26.23 1.04 14.01
CA THR A 163 -24.88 0.69 13.53
C THR A 163 -24.93 0.05 12.14
N VAL A 164 -25.77 -0.98 11.99
CA VAL A 164 -25.90 -1.73 10.73
C VAL A 164 -26.48 -0.84 9.62
N PHE A 165 -27.53 -0.07 9.88
CA PHE A 165 -28.11 0.83 8.87
C PHE A 165 -27.17 1.99 8.50
N ALA A 166 -26.38 2.50 9.46
CA ALA A 166 -25.39 3.53 9.17
C ALA A 166 -24.27 3.00 8.25
N LEU A 167 -23.84 1.75 8.43
CA LEU A 167 -22.85 1.09 7.57
C LEU A 167 -23.44 0.71 6.20
N ALA A 168 -24.69 0.24 6.18
CA ALA A 168 -25.45 -0.05 4.97
C ALA A 168 -26.01 1.21 4.29
N ARG A 169 -25.62 2.43 4.73
CA ARG A 169 -26.00 3.73 4.14
C ARG A 169 -27.51 3.99 4.08
N ARG A 170 -28.34 3.28 4.84
CA ARG A 170 -29.81 3.46 4.87
C ARG A 170 -30.21 4.47 5.95
N TYR A 171 -29.91 5.75 5.70
CA TYR A 171 -29.99 6.80 6.72
C TYR A 171 -31.43 7.09 7.20
N ALA A 172 -32.45 6.97 6.34
CA ALA A 172 -33.84 7.26 6.74
C ALA A 172 -34.35 6.39 7.90
N THR A 173 -34.05 5.09 7.89
CA THR A 173 -34.43 4.19 9.01
C THR A 173 -33.53 4.41 10.22
N MET A 174 -32.23 4.62 9.99
CA MET A 174 -31.28 4.94 11.05
C MET A 174 -31.70 6.20 11.83
N PHE A 175 -32.11 7.27 11.16
CA PHE A 175 -32.57 8.50 11.82
C PHE A 175 -33.79 8.25 12.69
N ARG A 176 -34.75 7.43 12.25
CA ARG A 176 -35.95 7.08 13.01
C ARG A 176 -35.62 6.30 14.29
N ASP A 177 -34.66 5.37 14.21
CA ASP A 177 -34.18 4.62 15.37
C ASP A 177 -33.39 5.54 16.32
N CYS A 178 -32.58 6.45 15.79
CA CYS A 178 -31.89 7.48 16.57
C CYS A 178 -32.89 8.39 17.29
N GLU A 179 -33.96 8.84 16.65
CA GLU A 179 -35.03 9.62 17.29
C GLU A 179 -35.65 8.87 18.46
N THR A 180 -35.91 7.58 18.29
CA THR A 180 -36.43 6.72 19.35
C THR A 180 -35.44 6.60 20.51
N LEU A 181 -34.15 6.36 20.24
CA LEU A 181 -33.12 6.31 21.28
C LEU A 181 -32.92 7.66 21.98
N MET A 182 -32.94 8.77 21.24
CA MET A 182 -32.85 10.11 21.82
C MET A 182 -34.07 10.43 22.69
N ALA A 183 -35.26 9.90 22.38
CA ALA A 183 -36.43 10.02 23.25
C ALA A 183 -36.29 9.17 24.54
N LEU A 184 -35.74 7.96 24.44
CA LEU A 184 -35.51 7.07 25.60
C LEU A 184 -34.34 7.53 26.48
N LYS A 185 -33.32 8.15 25.87
CA LYS A 185 -32.06 8.54 26.48
C LYS A 185 -31.66 9.96 26.05
N PRO A 186 -32.40 11.00 26.46
CA PRO A 186 -32.23 12.36 25.94
C PRO A 186 -30.90 13.01 26.30
N GLN A 187 -30.20 12.50 27.32
CA GLN A 187 -28.91 13.02 27.79
C GLN A 187 -27.69 12.35 27.12
N GLU A 188 -27.88 11.29 26.33
CA GLU A 188 -26.76 10.57 25.70
C GLU A 188 -26.27 11.32 24.44
N ALA A 189 -25.18 12.07 24.58
CA ALA A 189 -24.62 12.91 23.51
C ALA A 189 -24.20 12.12 22.25
N VAL A 190 -23.82 10.85 22.41
CA VAL A 190 -23.33 9.98 21.32
C VAL A 190 -24.33 9.87 20.15
N TYR A 191 -25.63 9.82 20.43
CA TYR A 191 -26.65 9.69 19.39
C TYR A 191 -26.82 10.98 18.57
N TYR A 192 -26.73 12.14 19.23
CA TYR A 192 -26.77 13.43 18.55
C TYR A 192 -25.53 13.62 17.67
N ASN A 193 -24.35 13.28 18.19
CA ASN A 193 -23.12 13.30 17.40
C ASN A 193 -23.23 12.39 16.17
N LEU A 194 -23.71 11.16 16.36
CA LEU A 194 -23.86 10.20 15.27
C LEU A 194 -24.81 10.72 14.17
N VAL A 195 -25.95 11.30 14.54
CA VAL A 195 -26.89 11.93 13.59
C VAL A 195 -26.20 13.08 12.85
N GLY A 196 -25.45 13.92 13.56
CA GLY A 196 -24.65 14.99 12.95
C GLY A 196 -23.67 14.47 11.91
N THR A 197 -22.92 13.39 12.23
CA THR A 197 -21.98 12.75 11.30
C THR A 197 -22.67 12.23 10.04
N LYS A 198 -23.87 11.66 10.15
CA LYS A 198 -24.60 11.18 8.98
C LYS A 198 -25.15 12.32 8.10
N TYR A 199 -25.60 13.43 8.68
CA TYR A 199 -25.95 14.63 7.90
C TYR A 199 -24.73 15.23 7.20
N GLN A 200 -23.56 15.23 7.84
CA GLN A 200 -22.31 15.62 7.21
C GLN A 200 -21.92 14.69 6.05
N ASP A 201 -22.10 13.37 6.21
CA ASP A 201 -21.81 12.38 5.15
C ASP A 201 -22.55 12.68 3.84
N ILE A 202 -23.73 13.30 3.91
CA ILE A 202 -24.61 13.63 2.79
C ILE A 202 -24.63 15.14 2.44
N GLY A 203 -23.67 15.92 2.93
CA GLY A 203 -23.47 17.33 2.56
C GLY A 203 -24.38 18.35 3.27
N GLU A 204 -25.14 17.94 4.29
CA GLU A 204 -26.06 18.81 5.05
C GLU A 204 -25.34 19.43 6.27
N TYR A 205 -24.36 20.30 6.01
CA TYR A 205 -23.42 20.81 7.02
C TYR A 205 -24.08 21.61 8.16
N GLU A 206 -25.06 22.45 7.84
CA GLU A 206 -25.78 23.25 8.84
C GLU A 206 -26.61 22.37 9.80
N THR A 207 -27.28 21.37 9.24
CA THR A 207 -28.03 20.38 10.02
C THR A 207 -27.07 19.56 10.88
N ALA A 208 -25.96 19.10 10.31
CA ALA A 208 -24.91 18.39 11.04
C ALA A 208 -24.40 19.20 12.25
N ARG A 209 -24.06 20.48 12.02
CA ARG A 209 -23.60 21.40 13.06
C ARG A 209 -24.64 21.62 14.16
N THR A 210 -25.92 21.67 13.81
CA THR A 210 -27.01 21.76 14.79
C THR A 210 -26.98 20.56 15.73
N TYR A 211 -26.89 19.35 15.21
CA TYR A 211 -26.83 18.13 16.02
C TYR A 211 -25.53 18.00 16.83
N TYR A 212 -24.38 18.40 16.29
CA TYR A 212 -23.14 18.45 17.08
C TYR A 212 -23.25 19.43 18.25
N ASN A 213 -23.88 20.60 18.04
CA ASN A 213 -24.13 21.55 19.13
C ASN A 213 -25.15 21.03 20.16
N GLU A 214 -26.13 20.21 19.75
CA GLU A 214 -26.99 19.50 20.70
C GLU A 214 -26.19 18.49 21.53
N ALA A 215 -25.28 17.72 20.90
CA ALA A 215 -24.41 16.79 21.61
C ALA A 215 -23.57 17.52 22.68
N LEU A 216 -22.94 18.63 22.32
CA LEU A 216 -22.15 19.45 23.25
C LEU A 216 -22.98 20.14 24.34
N ARG A 217 -24.27 20.40 24.12
CA ARG A 217 -25.17 20.92 25.16
C ARG A 217 -25.50 19.88 26.23
N ARG A 218 -25.44 18.58 25.89
CA ARG A 218 -25.69 17.47 26.82
C ARG A 218 -24.42 17.05 27.53
N ASP A 219 -23.32 16.97 26.77
CA ASP A 219 -22.00 16.69 27.28
C ASP A 219 -20.99 17.70 26.68
N PRO A 220 -20.69 18.79 27.41
CA PRO A 220 -19.71 19.79 26.97
C PRO A 220 -18.30 19.23 26.75
N GLU A 221 -17.96 18.11 27.40
CA GLU A 221 -16.65 17.43 27.31
C GLU A 221 -16.59 16.40 26.16
N TYR A 222 -17.69 16.21 25.43
CA TYR A 222 -17.76 15.29 24.28
C TYR A 222 -16.94 15.80 23.08
N PHE A 223 -15.63 15.62 23.14
CA PHE A 223 -14.68 16.14 22.17
C PHE A 223 -14.90 15.62 20.74
N GLY A 224 -15.52 14.45 20.57
CA GLY A 224 -15.89 13.92 19.25
C GLY A 224 -16.76 14.89 18.45
N ALA A 225 -17.82 15.43 19.06
CA ALA A 225 -18.71 16.38 18.39
C ALA A 225 -18.01 17.69 18.04
N ALA A 226 -17.12 18.17 18.91
CA ALA A 226 -16.40 19.41 18.66
C ALA A 226 -15.31 19.25 17.58
N SER A 227 -14.63 18.09 17.50
CA SER A 227 -13.73 17.76 16.39
C SER A 227 -14.49 17.63 15.07
N ASN A 228 -15.70 17.06 15.11
CA ASN A 228 -16.56 16.95 13.94
C ASN A 228 -17.07 18.31 13.44
N ILE A 229 -17.36 19.27 14.33
CA ILE A 229 -17.69 20.65 13.94
C ILE A 229 -16.52 21.27 13.18
N LEU A 230 -15.30 21.22 13.74
CA LEU A 230 -14.12 21.81 13.11
C LEU A 230 -13.85 21.18 11.74
N THR A 231 -13.91 19.85 11.66
CA THR A 231 -13.75 19.12 10.39
C THR A 231 -14.85 19.48 9.38
N GLY A 232 -16.09 19.56 9.86
CA GLY A 232 -17.28 19.93 9.07
C GLY A 232 -17.15 21.30 8.38
N MET A 233 -16.55 22.27 9.08
CA MET A 233 -16.35 23.63 8.58
C MET A 233 -15.44 23.69 7.34
N HIS A 234 -14.57 22.70 7.13
CA HIS A 234 -13.72 22.65 5.93
C HIS A 234 -14.45 22.22 4.67
N TYR A 235 -15.65 21.64 4.78
CA TYR A 235 -16.47 21.25 3.62
C TYR A 235 -17.44 22.35 3.19
N ASP A 236 -17.75 23.29 4.08
CA ASP A 236 -18.74 24.33 3.87
C ASP A 236 -18.10 25.58 3.24
N PRO A 237 -18.45 25.94 1.99
CA PRO A 237 -17.88 27.10 1.32
C PRO A 237 -18.29 28.44 1.96
N ALA A 238 -19.35 28.47 2.77
CA ALA A 238 -19.78 29.67 3.48
C ALA A 238 -18.89 30.03 4.67
N VAL A 239 -18.03 29.10 5.11
CA VAL A 239 -17.16 29.28 6.27
C VAL A 239 -15.79 29.79 5.85
N SER A 240 -15.40 30.95 6.38
CA SER A 240 -14.08 31.53 6.11
C SER A 240 -12.96 30.79 6.84
N ALA A 241 -11.75 30.81 6.27
CA ALA A 241 -10.55 30.30 6.95
C ALA A 241 -10.36 30.92 8.34
N ARG A 242 -10.75 32.18 8.54
CA ARG A 242 -10.65 32.89 9.84
C ARG A 242 -11.53 32.24 10.90
N GLN A 243 -12.77 31.92 10.57
CA GLN A 243 -13.68 31.24 11.49
C GLN A 243 -13.18 29.83 11.84
N ILE A 244 -12.61 29.13 10.86
CA ILE A 244 -11.98 27.82 11.08
C ILE A 244 -10.82 27.94 12.06
N TYR A 245 -9.92 28.89 11.85
CA TYR A 245 -8.77 29.12 12.72
C TYR A 245 -9.20 29.50 14.15
N GLU A 246 -10.12 30.46 14.30
CA GLU A 246 -10.66 30.86 15.60
C GLU A 246 -11.32 29.68 16.34
N THR A 247 -11.98 28.78 15.59
CA THR A 247 -12.55 27.55 16.15
C THR A 247 -11.47 26.55 16.56
N ALA A 248 -10.41 26.37 15.76
CA ALA A 248 -9.29 25.52 16.11
C ALA A 248 -8.59 26.00 17.40
N LEU A 249 -8.37 27.31 17.57
CA LEU A 249 -7.78 27.88 18.79
C LEU A 249 -8.63 27.61 20.04
N SER A 250 -9.95 27.48 19.90
CA SER A 250 -10.82 27.14 21.04
C SER A 250 -10.54 25.73 21.59
N TRP A 251 -9.80 24.90 20.85
CA TRP A 251 -9.47 23.54 21.24
C TRP A 251 -8.59 23.47 22.49
N GLN A 252 -7.57 24.34 22.59
CA GLN A 252 -6.71 24.43 23.77
C GLN A 252 -7.53 24.66 25.06
N ALA A 253 -8.55 25.52 24.99
CA ALA A 253 -9.39 25.85 26.15
C ALA A 253 -10.24 24.67 26.65
N ARG A 254 -10.43 23.62 25.84
CA ARG A 254 -11.14 22.39 26.24
C ARG A 254 -10.28 21.47 27.10
N PHE A 255 -8.96 21.66 27.09
CA PHE A 255 -8.02 20.88 27.87
C PHE A 255 -7.22 21.82 28.79
N PRO A 256 -7.72 22.14 30.00
CA PRO A 256 -7.07 23.03 30.94
C PRO A 256 -5.88 22.34 31.66
N VAL A 257 -5.13 21.52 30.94
CA VAL A 257 -3.95 20.80 31.43
C VAL A 257 -2.73 21.42 30.74
N PRO A 258 -1.75 21.97 31.49
CA PRO A 258 -0.54 22.47 30.88
C PRO A 258 0.25 21.31 30.27
N PRO A 259 0.86 21.49 29.08
CA PRO A 259 1.75 20.49 28.49
C PRO A 259 2.91 20.15 29.44
N GLN A 260 3.14 18.85 29.71
CA GLN A 260 4.21 18.38 30.58
C GLN A 260 5.11 17.38 29.83
N PRO A 261 6.12 17.89 29.07
CA PRO A 261 7.04 17.02 28.35
C PRO A 261 7.88 16.19 29.34
N PRO A 262 8.17 14.91 29.04
CA PRO A 262 9.15 14.16 29.80
C PRO A 262 10.56 14.72 29.58
N GLU A 263 11.43 14.61 30.58
CA GLU A 263 12.86 14.86 30.41
C GLU A 263 13.50 13.65 29.70
N PRO A 264 14.13 13.82 28.51
CA PRO A 264 14.82 12.73 27.85
C PRO A 264 15.99 12.24 28.70
N ARG A 265 16.21 10.92 28.76
CA ARG A 265 17.37 10.34 29.46
C ARG A 265 18.71 10.74 28.81
N ASP A 266 18.67 11.01 27.52
CA ASP A 266 19.83 11.34 26.70
C ASP A 266 19.44 12.43 25.69
N ILE A 267 20.13 13.57 25.74
CA ILE A 267 19.89 14.74 24.87
C ILE A 267 20.98 14.94 23.83
N HIS A 268 21.68 13.88 23.41
CA HIS A 268 22.72 14.02 22.38
C HIS A 268 22.14 14.26 20.98
N PRO A 269 22.70 15.24 20.22
CA PRO A 269 22.20 15.64 18.91
C PRO A 269 22.41 14.59 17.83
N ASP A 270 23.38 13.70 18.01
CA ASP A 270 23.84 12.72 17.03
C ASP A 270 23.31 11.31 17.30
N ARG A 271 22.67 11.00 18.42
CA ARG A 271 22.18 9.62 18.65
C ARG A 271 21.02 9.22 17.74
N ARG A 272 20.76 7.91 17.65
CA ARG A 272 19.57 7.36 16.96
C ARG A 272 18.28 7.84 17.64
N LEU A 273 17.30 8.30 16.85
CA LEU A 273 16.04 8.87 17.37
C LEU A 273 14.96 7.80 17.48
N ARG A 274 14.23 7.79 18.59
CA ARG A 274 13.02 7.00 18.81
C ARG A 274 11.80 7.80 18.38
N VAL A 275 11.17 7.37 17.30
CA VAL A 275 10.04 8.07 16.68
C VAL A 275 8.78 7.23 16.83
N GLY A 276 7.82 7.72 17.62
CA GLY A 276 6.50 7.11 17.74
C GLY A 276 5.56 7.56 16.63
N LEU A 277 4.82 6.64 16.03
CA LEU A 277 3.79 6.90 15.04
C LEU A 277 2.43 6.43 15.60
N LEU A 278 1.48 7.35 15.78
CA LEU A 278 0.15 7.06 16.34
C LEU A 278 -0.94 7.22 15.28
N SER A 279 -1.59 6.10 14.90
CA SER A 279 -2.63 6.13 13.86
C SER A 279 -3.61 4.96 13.94
N SER A 280 -4.83 5.16 13.45
CA SER A 280 -5.76 4.09 13.03
C SER A 280 -5.53 3.66 11.57
N GLY A 281 -4.63 4.33 10.84
CA GLY A 281 -4.47 4.24 9.40
C GLY A 281 -3.34 3.35 8.89
N PHE A 282 -2.68 2.54 9.74
CA PHE A 282 -1.55 1.66 9.35
C PHE A 282 -2.00 0.38 8.62
N ARG A 283 -2.74 0.55 7.53
CA ARG A 283 -3.39 -0.49 6.73
C ARG A 283 -3.67 0.03 5.32
N LEU A 284 -4.42 -0.72 4.49
CA LEU A 284 -5.00 -0.28 3.22
C LEU A 284 -5.98 0.88 3.46
N HIS A 285 -5.39 2.06 3.63
CA HIS A 285 -5.98 3.30 4.07
C HIS A 285 -5.10 4.45 3.55
N PRO A 286 -5.64 5.65 3.28
CA PRO A 286 -4.85 6.78 2.78
C PRO A 286 -3.54 7.02 3.53
N VAL A 287 -3.57 7.03 4.87
CA VAL A 287 -2.36 7.16 5.70
C VAL A 287 -1.33 6.09 5.35
N GLY A 288 -1.72 4.81 5.36
CA GLY A 288 -0.83 3.70 5.03
C GLY A 288 -0.19 3.83 3.64
N TYR A 289 -0.98 4.19 2.62
CA TYR A 289 -0.45 4.40 1.26
C TYR A 289 0.55 5.57 1.17
N MET A 290 0.31 6.65 1.92
CA MET A 290 1.03 7.92 1.84
C MET A 290 2.30 8.00 2.68
N ILE A 291 2.49 7.11 3.65
CA ILE A 291 3.70 7.08 4.49
C ILE A 291 4.64 5.95 4.11
N LEU A 292 4.10 4.86 3.57
CA LEU A 292 4.82 3.60 3.42
C LEU A 292 6.09 3.74 2.57
N PRO A 293 6.08 4.44 1.41
CA PRO A 293 7.30 4.61 0.63
C PRO A 293 8.39 5.37 1.41
N GLY A 294 8.03 6.46 2.09
CA GLY A 294 8.96 7.23 2.91
C GLY A 294 9.53 6.41 4.06
N VAL A 295 8.65 5.80 4.85
CA VAL A 295 9.02 4.98 6.01
C VAL A 295 9.93 3.80 5.62
N LEU A 296 9.63 3.08 4.52
CA LEU A 296 10.43 1.95 4.05
C LEU A 296 11.87 2.34 3.67
N ASN A 297 12.06 3.58 3.21
CA ASN A 297 13.35 4.08 2.74
C ASN A 297 14.13 4.85 3.81
N THR A 298 13.55 5.10 4.99
CA THR A 298 14.27 5.72 6.11
C THR A 298 15.43 4.85 6.58
N LYS A 299 16.52 5.51 7.01
CA LYS A 299 17.71 4.81 7.47
C LYS A 299 17.49 4.36 8.91
N ARG A 300 17.47 3.03 9.13
CA ARG A 300 17.32 2.46 10.48
C ARG A 300 18.44 2.86 11.43
N SER A 301 19.62 3.25 10.95
CA SER A 301 20.68 3.81 11.81
C SER A 301 20.32 5.19 12.37
N ASN A 302 19.50 5.98 11.67
CA ASN A 302 19.08 7.31 12.08
C ASN A 302 17.84 7.27 12.99
N LEU A 303 16.84 6.48 12.59
CA LEU A 303 15.52 6.44 13.23
C LEU A 303 15.16 5.03 13.68
N GLU A 304 14.37 4.96 14.75
CA GLU A 304 13.75 3.76 15.28
C GLU A 304 12.26 4.00 15.47
N PHE A 305 11.42 3.30 14.67
CA PHE A 305 9.98 3.51 14.70
C PHE A 305 9.26 2.65 15.74
N TYR A 306 8.34 3.28 16.46
CA TYR A 306 7.40 2.67 17.39
C TYR A 306 5.98 2.90 16.87
N TYR A 307 5.29 1.83 16.45
CA TYR A 307 3.93 1.95 15.92
C TYR A 307 2.90 1.76 17.03
N TYR A 308 2.00 2.73 17.17
CA TYR A 308 0.84 2.66 18.06
C TYR A 308 -0.43 2.63 17.18
N THR A 309 -0.92 1.43 16.90
CA THR A 309 -2.10 1.24 16.05
C THR A 309 -3.39 1.28 16.86
N LEU A 310 -4.37 2.05 16.37
CA LEU A 310 -5.73 2.12 16.89
C LEU A 310 -6.70 1.20 16.12
N ASP A 311 -6.16 0.26 15.35
CA ASP A 311 -6.90 -0.74 14.60
C ASP A 311 -6.27 -2.13 14.82
N ARG A 312 -7.05 -3.20 14.60
CA ARG A 312 -6.62 -4.61 14.67
C ARG A 312 -6.37 -5.23 13.29
N LYS A 313 -6.79 -4.57 12.21
CA LYS A 313 -6.69 -5.12 10.85
C LYS A 313 -5.23 -5.31 10.46
N GLU A 314 -4.93 -6.49 9.93
CA GLU A 314 -3.63 -6.82 9.35
C GLU A 314 -3.75 -7.11 7.86
N ASP A 315 -3.21 -6.22 7.04
CA ASP A 315 -3.13 -6.40 5.59
C ASP A 315 -1.70 -6.23 5.05
N LEU A 316 -1.56 -6.16 3.73
CA LEU A 316 -0.26 -6.07 3.07
C LEU A 316 0.53 -4.81 3.49
N ILE A 317 -0.13 -3.67 3.72
CA ILE A 317 0.55 -2.44 4.17
C ILE A 317 0.95 -2.60 5.63
N THR A 318 0.05 -3.12 6.47
CA THR A 318 0.33 -3.38 7.89
C THR A 318 1.59 -4.24 8.06
N LYS A 319 1.66 -5.35 7.31
CA LYS A 319 2.80 -6.28 7.36
C LYS A 319 4.12 -5.63 6.95
N GLN A 320 4.09 -4.63 6.07
CA GLN A 320 5.30 -3.95 5.60
C GLN A 320 5.76 -2.89 6.61
N LEU A 321 4.84 -2.14 7.21
CA LEU A 321 5.14 -1.21 8.30
C LEU A 321 5.66 -1.95 9.55
N MET A 322 5.10 -3.12 9.88
CA MET A 322 5.62 -3.96 10.97
C MET A 322 7.09 -4.34 10.77
N ARG A 323 7.55 -4.53 9.52
CA ARG A 323 8.95 -4.88 9.23
C ARG A 323 9.92 -3.73 9.45
N THR A 324 9.45 -2.48 9.39
CA THR A 324 10.27 -1.27 9.62
C THR A 324 10.32 -0.86 11.08
N GLY A 325 9.31 -1.25 11.86
CA GLY A 325 9.22 -0.92 13.29
C GLY A 325 10.13 -1.73 14.18
N ARG A 326 10.56 -1.11 15.28
CA ARG A 326 11.10 -1.82 16.44
C ARG A 326 9.98 -2.51 17.22
N TYR A 327 8.86 -1.81 17.38
CA TYR A 327 7.69 -2.29 18.10
C TYR A 327 6.40 -1.96 17.34
N TRP A 328 5.43 -2.86 17.50
CA TRP A 328 4.06 -2.71 17.03
C TRP A 328 3.11 -2.94 18.20
N LYS A 329 2.41 -1.88 18.62
CA LYS A 329 1.54 -1.90 19.81
C LYS A 329 0.10 -1.54 19.41
N ALA A 330 -0.82 -2.46 19.69
CA ALA A 330 -2.23 -2.24 19.43
C ALA A 330 -2.90 -1.56 20.63
N VAL A 331 -3.25 -0.28 20.49
CA VAL A 331 -3.66 0.61 21.58
C VAL A 331 -5.14 1.05 21.55
N TYR A 332 -5.95 0.50 20.64
CA TYR A 332 -7.38 0.84 20.49
C TYR A 332 -8.24 0.58 21.74
N ARG A 333 -7.87 -0.40 22.59
CA ARG A 333 -8.56 -0.70 23.87
C ARG A 333 -8.05 0.09 25.06
N HIS A 334 -6.92 0.76 24.93
CA HIS A 334 -6.32 1.48 26.04
C HIS A 334 -7.06 2.80 26.25
N SER A 335 -7.31 3.11 27.51
CA SER A 335 -7.75 4.43 27.97
C SER A 335 -6.70 5.49 27.63
N HIS A 336 -7.08 6.77 27.73
CA HIS A 336 -6.15 7.87 27.53
C HIS A 336 -4.99 7.85 28.53
N ASP A 337 -5.27 7.51 29.79
CA ASP A 337 -4.24 7.45 30.84
C ASP A 337 -3.26 6.28 30.63
N GLU A 338 -3.76 5.11 30.24
CA GLU A 338 -2.91 3.95 29.93
C GLU A 338 -2.03 4.21 28.69
N LEU A 339 -2.60 4.82 27.64
CA LEU A 339 -1.83 5.18 26.45
C LEU A 339 -0.76 6.24 26.77
N GLU A 340 -1.10 7.25 27.58
CA GLU A 340 -0.11 8.25 28.03
C GLU A 340 1.04 7.59 28.80
N ALA A 341 0.73 6.74 29.78
CA ALA A 341 1.72 6.04 30.57
C ALA A 341 2.66 5.20 29.69
N MET A 342 2.09 4.46 28.73
CA MET A 342 2.86 3.67 27.76
C MET A 342 3.79 4.53 26.90
N LEU A 343 3.30 5.65 26.36
CA LEU A 343 4.11 6.55 25.53
C LEU A 343 5.29 7.15 26.33
N ARG A 344 5.06 7.51 27.60
CA ARG A 344 6.11 8.02 28.49
C ARG A 344 7.12 6.94 28.87
N GLU A 345 6.66 5.71 29.11
CA GLU A 345 7.53 4.56 29.41
C GLU A 345 8.44 4.19 28.24
N ASP A 346 7.95 4.32 27.00
CA ASP A 346 8.75 4.06 25.79
C ASP A 346 9.84 5.09 25.53
N GLN A 347 9.77 6.26 26.18
CA GLN A 347 10.75 7.34 26.08
C GLN A 347 11.04 7.74 24.64
N LEU A 348 9.98 8.06 23.92
CA LEU A 348 10.07 8.57 22.56
C LEU A 348 10.75 9.94 22.56
N ASP A 349 11.51 10.23 21.50
CA ASP A 349 12.11 11.55 21.27
C ASP A 349 11.14 12.46 20.54
N ILE A 350 10.48 11.86 19.54
CA ILE A 350 9.48 12.51 18.70
C ILE A 350 8.25 11.60 18.65
N LEU A 351 7.07 12.14 18.98
CA LEU A 351 5.80 11.48 18.72
C LEU A 351 5.11 12.16 17.54
N ILE A 352 4.73 11.38 16.54
CA ILE A 352 4.02 11.84 15.36
C ILE A 352 2.54 11.43 15.45
N ASP A 353 1.66 12.43 15.49
CA ASP A 353 0.22 12.23 15.38
C ASP A 353 -0.21 12.14 13.92
N MET A 354 -0.85 11.03 13.58
CA MET A 354 -1.37 10.75 12.24
C MET A 354 -2.90 10.58 12.21
N SER A 355 -3.60 11.19 13.18
CA SER A 355 -5.08 11.12 13.26
C SER A 355 -5.73 12.50 13.19
N GLY A 356 -5.12 13.55 13.75
CA GLY A 356 -5.70 14.89 13.79
C GLY A 356 -7.06 14.91 14.49
N HIS A 357 -8.06 15.58 13.89
CA HIS A 357 -9.44 15.63 14.41
C HIS A 357 -10.32 14.47 13.94
N ASN A 358 -9.79 13.52 13.16
CA ASN A 358 -10.59 12.45 12.57
C ASN A 358 -10.79 11.26 13.55
N ASP A 359 -11.46 10.22 13.06
CA ASP A 359 -11.75 9.00 13.81
C ASP A 359 -10.49 8.37 14.44
N GLY A 360 -10.63 7.99 15.70
CA GLY A 360 -9.54 7.41 16.49
C GLY A 360 -8.59 8.46 17.08
N ASN A 361 -8.84 9.76 16.94
CA ASN A 361 -7.95 10.76 17.51
C ASN A 361 -7.71 10.57 19.03
N ARG A 362 -6.49 10.91 19.44
CA ARG A 362 -6.03 10.85 20.83
C ARG A 362 -5.53 12.23 21.31
N LEU A 363 -6.17 13.30 20.83
CA LEU A 363 -5.87 14.68 21.22
C LEU A 363 -5.83 14.88 22.76
N PRO A 364 -6.70 14.23 23.58
CA PRO A 364 -6.61 14.29 25.04
C PRO A 364 -5.32 13.71 25.63
N VAL A 365 -4.62 12.82 24.91
CA VAL A 365 -3.30 12.31 25.29
C VAL A 365 -2.21 13.27 24.82
N LEU A 366 -2.30 13.76 23.58
CA LEU A 366 -1.29 14.64 22.99
C LEU A 366 -1.16 15.98 23.73
N VAL A 367 -2.26 16.54 24.23
CA VAL A 367 -2.24 17.81 24.98
C VAL A 367 -1.43 17.73 26.28
N ARG A 368 -1.26 16.53 26.84
CA ARG A 368 -0.42 16.28 28.04
C ARG A 368 1.07 16.19 27.72
N LYS A 369 1.42 16.20 26.43
CA LYS A 369 2.77 16.16 25.87
C LYS A 369 3.59 14.94 26.35
N PRO A 370 3.20 13.71 25.99
CA PRO A 370 3.87 12.49 26.45
C PRO A 370 5.26 12.25 25.84
N ALA A 371 5.68 13.05 24.85
CA ALA A 371 7.02 13.02 24.26
C ALA A 371 7.61 14.44 24.23
N PRO A 372 8.94 14.61 24.20
CA PRO A 372 9.61 15.91 24.18
C PRO A 372 9.17 16.79 23.02
N LEU A 373 9.08 16.19 21.83
CA LEU A 373 8.58 16.82 20.61
C LEU A 373 7.35 16.06 20.10
N ILE A 374 6.31 16.81 19.73
CA ILE A 374 5.14 16.26 19.03
C ILE A 374 4.98 16.91 17.67
N ILE A 375 4.77 16.09 16.64
CA ILE A 375 4.60 16.54 15.26
C ILE A 375 3.25 16.05 14.73
N LYS A 376 2.46 16.93 14.11
CA LYS A 376 1.33 16.51 13.29
C LYS A 376 1.81 16.16 11.88
N TRP A 377 1.50 14.97 11.39
CA TRP A 377 1.77 14.57 10.00
C TRP A 377 0.75 13.56 9.50
N VAL A 378 0.18 13.77 8.30
CA VAL A 378 -0.78 12.96 7.53
C VAL A 378 -2.00 12.43 8.31
N GLY A 379 -3.11 12.13 7.65
CA GLY A 379 -4.31 11.61 8.31
C GLY A 379 -5.03 12.66 9.17
N GLY A 380 -6.25 13.02 8.79
CA GLY A 380 -7.01 14.11 9.43
C GLY A 380 -6.25 15.44 9.50
N GLN A 381 -5.30 15.63 8.59
CA GLN A 381 -4.50 16.83 8.48
C GLN A 381 -5.25 17.83 7.59
N ILE A 382 -6.04 18.70 8.23
CA ILE A 382 -6.99 19.61 7.59
C ILE A 382 -6.63 21.08 7.77
N ASN A 383 -5.97 21.40 8.89
CA ASN A 383 -5.44 22.69 9.29
C ASN A 383 -4.64 22.52 10.60
N THR A 384 -4.20 23.61 11.24
CA THR A 384 -3.71 23.61 12.63
C THR A 384 -4.59 22.79 13.57
N THR A 385 -3.98 22.04 14.49
CA THR A 385 -4.70 21.33 15.56
C THR A 385 -5.16 22.26 16.68
N GLY A 386 -4.66 23.50 16.71
CA GLY A 386 -4.95 24.47 17.77
C GLY A 386 -4.42 24.10 19.16
N LEU A 387 -3.45 23.18 19.24
CA LEU A 387 -2.89 22.69 20.52
C LEU A 387 -1.47 23.19 20.71
N GLU A 388 -1.20 23.82 21.86
CA GLU A 388 0.15 24.29 22.23
C GLU A 388 1.13 23.15 22.48
N ALA A 389 0.62 21.94 22.77
CA ALA A 389 1.44 20.76 23.02
C ALA A 389 2.10 20.21 21.75
N ILE A 390 1.56 20.50 20.56
CA ILE A 390 2.07 20.02 19.28
C ILE A 390 3.06 21.05 18.75
N ASP A 391 4.33 20.68 18.70
CA ASP A 391 5.44 21.59 18.40
C ASP A 391 5.52 21.93 16.91
N TYR A 392 5.31 20.93 16.05
CA TYR A 392 5.47 21.07 14.61
C TYR A 392 4.33 20.46 13.80
N PHE A 393 4.15 20.97 12.60
CA PHE A 393 3.19 20.48 11.62
C PHE A 393 3.90 20.25 10.29
N LEU A 394 3.99 18.99 9.86
CA LEU A 394 4.73 18.59 8.67
C LEU A 394 3.89 18.81 7.41
N SER A 395 4.43 19.61 6.50
CA SER A 395 3.78 20.20 5.33
C SER A 395 4.79 20.36 4.19
N ASP A 396 4.41 21.12 3.16
CA ASP A 396 5.25 21.63 2.09
C ASP A 396 4.88 23.08 1.72
N ALA A 397 5.60 23.67 0.77
CA ALA A 397 5.40 25.05 0.34
C ALA A 397 4.13 25.29 -0.51
N ILE A 398 3.51 24.24 -1.05
CA ILE A 398 2.28 24.32 -1.84
C ILE A 398 1.06 24.20 -0.93
N GLU A 399 1.06 23.25 0.00
CA GLU A 399 0.06 23.10 1.07
C GLU A 399 0.02 24.34 1.98
N THR A 400 1.20 24.78 2.43
CA THR A 400 1.34 25.94 3.32
C THR A 400 2.20 27.03 2.68
N PRO A 401 1.64 27.84 1.76
CA PRO A 401 2.37 28.90 1.08
C PRO A 401 2.87 29.97 2.06
N ALA A 402 3.85 30.76 1.62
CA ALA A 402 4.39 31.83 2.45
C ALA A 402 3.31 32.81 2.94
N GLY A 403 3.40 33.22 4.21
CA GLY A 403 2.47 34.16 4.83
C GLY A 403 1.30 33.53 5.59
N VAL A 404 1.23 32.20 5.67
CA VAL A 404 0.19 31.49 6.44
C VAL A 404 0.65 31.07 7.85
N ASP A 405 1.92 31.26 8.21
CA ASP A 405 2.49 30.77 9.48
C ASP A 405 1.72 31.24 10.73
N ASP A 406 1.20 32.47 10.72
CA ASP A 406 0.39 33.02 11.83
C ASP A 406 -0.95 32.29 12.03
N TRP A 407 -1.35 31.47 11.07
CA TRP A 407 -2.57 30.65 11.09
C TRP A 407 -2.33 29.24 11.63
N TYR A 408 -1.11 28.96 12.13
CA TYR A 408 -0.74 27.71 12.76
C TYR A 408 -0.19 27.96 14.16
N VAL A 409 -0.71 27.20 15.13
CA VAL A 409 -0.14 27.19 16.50
C VAL A 409 1.21 26.50 16.48
N GLU A 410 1.30 25.40 15.72
CA GLU A 410 2.49 24.61 15.48
C GLU A 410 3.46 25.35 14.55
N LYS A 411 4.75 25.01 14.62
CA LYS A 411 5.73 25.47 13.65
C LYS A 411 5.73 24.58 12.40
N LEU A 412 5.65 25.21 11.24
CA LEU A 412 5.59 24.50 9.98
C LEU A 412 6.96 23.89 9.64
N ILE A 413 6.97 22.59 9.33
CA ILE A 413 8.07 21.92 8.65
C ILE A 413 7.65 21.82 7.19
N ARG A 414 8.25 22.62 6.31
CA ARG A 414 7.99 22.60 4.87
C ARG A 414 9.04 21.73 4.19
N LEU A 415 8.68 20.49 3.85
CA LEU A 415 9.50 19.66 2.99
C LEU A 415 9.67 20.32 1.61
N PRO A 416 10.77 20.04 0.88
CA PRO A 416 11.06 20.72 -0.38
C PRO A 416 10.13 20.29 -1.53
N ASP A 417 9.50 19.11 -1.42
CA ASP A 417 8.63 18.53 -2.42
C ASP A 417 7.19 18.40 -1.88
N ASP A 418 6.67 17.18 -1.75
CA ASP A 418 5.33 16.90 -1.20
C ASP A 418 5.43 16.56 0.30
N TYR A 419 4.37 16.83 1.07
CA TYR A 419 4.27 16.43 2.48
C TYR A 419 4.01 14.92 2.68
N ILE A 420 3.69 14.18 1.61
CA ILE A 420 3.60 12.71 1.60
C ILE A 420 4.46 12.09 0.48
N CYS A 421 4.56 10.76 0.48
CA CYS A 421 5.08 10.04 -0.68
C CYS A 421 4.15 8.88 -1.03
N TYR A 422 3.80 8.76 -2.30
CA TYR A 422 2.86 7.76 -2.78
C TYR A 422 3.50 6.89 -3.85
N SER A 423 3.35 5.58 -3.77
CA SER A 423 3.76 4.68 -4.86
C SER A 423 2.85 3.46 -4.93
N ILE A 424 2.78 2.83 -6.11
CA ILE A 424 2.19 1.49 -6.24
C ILE A 424 3.22 0.52 -5.64
N PRO A 425 2.93 -0.15 -4.52
CA PRO A 425 3.95 -0.99 -3.91
C PRO A 425 4.26 -2.19 -4.82
N PRO A 426 5.54 -2.54 -5.05
CA PRO A 426 5.93 -3.54 -6.04
C PRO A 426 5.43 -4.96 -5.73
N TYR A 427 5.06 -5.22 -4.46
CA TYR A 427 4.50 -6.49 -4.00
C TYR A 427 2.97 -6.55 -4.09
N VAL A 428 2.29 -5.45 -4.43
CA VAL A 428 0.86 -5.49 -4.75
C VAL A 428 0.72 -6.03 -6.17
N PRO A 429 0.00 -7.15 -6.40
CA PRO A 429 -0.15 -7.70 -7.74
C PRO A 429 -0.69 -6.64 -8.71
N GLN A 430 -0.12 -6.55 -9.92
CA GLN A 430 -0.58 -5.62 -10.97
C GLN A 430 -2.10 -5.70 -11.21
N THR A 431 -2.72 -6.86 -10.93
CA THR A 431 -4.17 -7.01 -11.00
C THR A 431 -4.98 -6.07 -10.09
N PHE A 432 -4.39 -5.50 -9.03
CA PHE A 432 -5.03 -4.51 -8.15
C PHE A 432 -4.93 -3.08 -8.70
N PHE A 433 -3.87 -2.76 -9.45
CA PHE A 433 -3.65 -1.47 -10.12
C PHE A 433 -3.60 -1.67 -11.63
N PRO A 434 -4.77 -1.77 -12.30
CA PRO A 434 -4.82 -2.07 -13.72
C PRO A 434 -4.18 -0.97 -14.58
N ASP A 435 -3.63 -1.30 -15.74
CA ASP A 435 -3.05 -0.29 -16.65
C ASP A 435 -4.07 0.74 -17.13
N PRO A 436 -3.65 1.98 -17.46
CA PRO A 436 -4.53 2.93 -18.10
C PRO A 436 -4.96 2.34 -19.44
N ASN A 437 -6.26 2.38 -19.75
CA ASN A 437 -6.76 2.04 -21.08
C ASN A 437 -6.60 3.24 -22.04
N GLU A 438 -6.99 3.05 -23.30
CA GLU A 438 -7.19 4.16 -24.23
C GLU A 438 -8.20 5.18 -23.70
N LEU A 439 -8.20 6.38 -24.28
CA LEU A 439 -9.07 7.47 -23.84
C LEU A 439 -10.56 7.10 -24.05
N PRO A 440 -11.38 6.99 -22.99
CA PRO A 440 -12.77 6.57 -23.09
C PRO A 440 -13.63 7.37 -24.08
N ALA A 441 -13.38 8.68 -24.19
CA ALA A 441 -14.11 9.54 -25.12
C ALA A 441 -14.01 9.10 -26.59
N LEU A 442 -12.93 8.41 -26.98
CA LEU A 442 -12.73 7.94 -28.35
C LEU A 442 -13.66 6.78 -28.72
N SER A 443 -13.95 5.89 -27.77
CA SER A 443 -14.82 4.73 -27.99
C SER A 443 -16.28 5.03 -27.66
N ASN A 444 -16.54 5.79 -26.59
CA ASN A 444 -17.91 6.09 -26.13
C ASN A 444 -18.59 7.19 -26.96
N GLY A 445 -17.82 8.04 -27.65
CA GLY A 445 -18.33 9.17 -28.43
C GLY A 445 -18.73 10.39 -27.59
N TYR A 446 -18.45 10.39 -26.29
CA TYR A 446 -18.70 11.50 -25.37
C TYR A 446 -17.60 11.59 -24.30
N LEU A 447 -17.37 12.79 -23.78
CA LEU A 447 -16.44 13.03 -22.68
C LEU A 447 -17.06 12.66 -21.34
N THR A 448 -16.33 11.96 -20.49
CA THR A 448 -16.71 11.65 -19.11
C THR A 448 -15.85 12.43 -18.11
N LEU A 449 -16.47 13.37 -17.42
CA LEU A 449 -15.93 14.04 -16.25
C LEU A 449 -16.16 13.15 -15.03
N GLY A 450 -15.21 13.07 -14.09
CA GLY A 450 -15.33 12.16 -12.96
C GLY A 450 -14.88 12.72 -11.63
N CYS A 451 -15.54 12.31 -10.54
CA CYS A 451 -15.09 12.60 -9.17
C CYS A 451 -15.36 11.40 -8.25
N LEU A 452 -14.28 10.76 -7.77
CA LEU A 452 -14.36 9.59 -6.90
C LEU A 452 -14.06 9.92 -5.43
N ASN A 453 -14.21 11.19 -5.06
CA ASN A 453 -14.03 11.67 -3.69
C ASN A 453 -15.21 11.27 -2.78
N ASN A 454 -14.99 11.33 -1.47
CA ASN A 454 -16.08 11.24 -0.50
C ASN A 454 -17.13 12.36 -0.75
N PRO A 455 -18.42 12.04 -0.91
CA PRO A 455 -19.48 13.00 -1.21
C PRO A 455 -19.71 14.05 -0.13
N THR A 456 -19.18 13.87 1.08
CA THR A 456 -19.03 14.94 2.08
C THR A 456 -18.26 16.16 1.55
N LYS A 457 -17.50 16.04 0.45
CA LYS A 457 -16.81 17.15 -0.20
C LYS A 457 -17.63 17.83 -1.29
N LEU A 458 -18.81 17.30 -1.62
CA LEU A 458 -19.72 17.89 -2.60
C LEU A 458 -20.65 18.88 -1.90
N ASN A 459 -20.84 20.04 -2.50
CA ASN A 459 -21.71 21.08 -1.98
C ASN A 459 -22.45 21.79 -3.13
N PRO A 460 -23.49 22.59 -2.83
CA PRO A 460 -24.28 23.26 -3.85
C PRO A 460 -23.48 24.22 -4.75
N GLU A 461 -22.45 24.87 -4.21
CA GLU A 461 -21.59 25.79 -4.98
C GLU A 461 -20.76 25.04 -6.01
N LEU A 462 -20.08 23.96 -5.60
CA LEU A 462 -19.32 23.09 -6.49
C LEU A 462 -20.21 22.51 -7.61
N LEU A 463 -21.40 22.02 -7.28
CA LEU A 463 -22.35 21.48 -8.26
C LEU A 463 -22.84 22.56 -9.24
N THR A 464 -22.91 23.81 -8.81
CA THR A 464 -23.22 24.95 -9.70
C THR A 464 -22.12 25.15 -10.75
N HIS A 465 -20.85 25.09 -10.33
CA HIS A 465 -19.72 25.20 -11.23
C HIS A 465 -19.62 24.02 -12.20
N TRP A 466 -19.79 22.80 -11.72
CA TRP A 466 -19.82 21.61 -12.56
C TRP A 466 -21.02 21.61 -13.54
N GLY A 467 -22.20 22.06 -13.10
CA GLY A 467 -23.37 22.22 -13.98
C GLY A 467 -23.07 23.18 -15.14
N ARG A 468 -22.49 24.35 -14.87
CA ARG A 468 -22.06 25.32 -15.89
C ARG A 468 -20.99 24.75 -16.83
N LEU A 469 -20.04 24.01 -16.29
CA LEU A 469 -19.02 23.33 -17.09
C LEU A 469 -19.63 22.29 -18.04
N MET A 470 -20.59 21.50 -17.56
CA MET A 470 -21.32 20.52 -18.37
C MET A 470 -22.24 21.16 -19.42
N GLN A 471 -22.72 22.39 -19.19
CA GLN A 471 -23.42 23.16 -20.22
C GLN A 471 -22.45 23.58 -21.35
N ALA A 472 -21.23 24.00 -20.98
CA ALA A 472 -20.19 24.37 -21.94
C ALA A 472 -19.60 23.17 -22.70
N LEU A 473 -19.82 21.94 -22.22
CA LEU A 473 -19.46 20.68 -22.87
C LEU A 473 -20.72 19.86 -23.21
N PRO A 474 -21.46 20.21 -24.27
CA PRO A 474 -22.67 19.48 -24.65
C PRO A 474 -22.39 17.99 -24.86
N GLY A 475 -23.24 17.14 -24.29
CA GLY A 475 -23.11 15.68 -24.38
C GLY A 475 -22.10 15.05 -23.43
N SER A 476 -21.37 15.82 -22.60
CA SER A 476 -20.48 15.23 -21.58
C SER A 476 -21.27 14.52 -20.47
N HIS A 477 -20.68 13.51 -19.86
CA HIS A 477 -21.25 12.80 -18.70
C HIS A 477 -20.46 13.14 -17.43
N LEU A 478 -21.11 13.02 -16.27
CA LEU A 478 -20.50 13.12 -14.95
C LEU A 478 -20.61 11.77 -14.24
N LEU A 479 -19.46 11.18 -13.88
CA LEU A 479 -19.38 9.94 -13.11
C LEU A 479 -18.93 10.22 -11.69
N LEU A 480 -19.75 9.85 -10.72
CA LEU A 480 -19.47 9.96 -9.30
C LEU A 480 -19.44 8.57 -8.67
N LYS A 481 -18.43 8.29 -7.82
CA LYS A 481 -18.33 6.99 -7.13
C LYS A 481 -17.99 7.13 -5.66
N SER A 482 -18.83 6.56 -4.80
CA SER A 482 -18.62 6.47 -3.36
C SER A 482 -19.71 5.64 -2.70
N GLY A 483 -19.50 5.24 -1.43
CA GLY A 483 -20.48 4.45 -0.69
C GLY A 483 -21.83 5.14 -0.50
N GLN A 484 -21.86 6.46 -0.33
CA GLN A 484 -23.08 7.23 -0.10
C GLN A 484 -24.07 7.18 -1.27
N TYR A 485 -23.62 6.86 -2.49
CA TYR A 485 -24.49 6.80 -3.65
C TYR A 485 -25.39 5.55 -3.71
N GLU A 486 -25.40 4.71 -2.67
CA GLU A 486 -26.45 3.71 -2.46
C GLU A 486 -27.75 4.31 -1.89
N ASP A 487 -27.68 5.53 -1.33
CA ASP A 487 -28.87 6.26 -0.87
C ASP A 487 -29.50 7.04 -2.03
N GLU A 488 -30.62 6.53 -2.55
CA GLU A 488 -31.33 7.13 -3.68
C GLU A 488 -31.87 8.54 -3.37
N ASP A 489 -32.24 8.84 -2.12
CA ASP A 489 -32.68 10.18 -1.75
C ASP A 489 -31.52 11.18 -1.85
N PHE A 490 -30.30 10.74 -1.48
CA PHE A 490 -29.10 11.55 -1.65
C PHE A 490 -28.73 11.73 -3.13
N CYS A 491 -28.78 10.66 -3.93
CA CYS A 491 -28.57 10.73 -5.38
C CYS A 491 -29.56 11.69 -6.05
N GLN A 492 -30.83 11.65 -5.68
CA GLN A 492 -31.86 12.51 -6.27
C GLN A 492 -31.58 13.99 -5.98
N ARG A 493 -31.10 14.36 -4.78
CA ARG A 493 -30.71 15.75 -4.47
C ARG A 493 -29.61 16.27 -5.39
N ILE A 494 -28.64 15.43 -5.75
CA ILE A 494 -27.57 15.80 -6.69
C ILE A 494 -28.13 15.99 -8.11
N ARG A 495 -29.01 15.08 -8.56
CA ARG A 495 -29.67 15.20 -9.88
C ARG A 495 -30.50 16.47 -9.97
N ASP A 496 -31.30 16.76 -8.94
CA ASP A 496 -32.14 17.96 -8.89
C ASP A 496 -31.30 19.24 -8.98
N ARG A 497 -30.17 19.30 -8.26
CA ARG A 497 -29.25 20.44 -8.31
C ARG A 497 -28.63 20.64 -9.69
N LEU A 498 -28.22 19.55 -10.36
CA LEU A 498 -27.66 19.63 -11.70
C LEU A 498 -28.74 19.93 -12.76
N ALA A 499 -29.99 19.50 -12.53
CA ALA A 499 -31.13 19.81 -13.39
C ALA A 499 -31.49 21.31 -13.38
N GLU A 500 -31.22 22.04 -12.30
CA GLU A 500 -31.30 23.53 -12.26
C GLU A 500 -30.37 24.18 -13.31
N HIS A 501 -29.32 23.47 -13.72
CA HIS A 501 -28.41 23.85 -14.81
C HIS A 501 -28.71 23.15 -16.14
N GLY A 502 -29.91 22.59 -16.31
CA GLY A 502 -30.34 21.94 -17.56
C GLY A 502 -29.59 20.66 -17.89
N ILE A 503 -28.97 20.01 -16.90
CA ILE A 503 -28.28 18.73 -17.07
C ILE A 503 -29.30 17.62 -16.81
N GLY A 504 -29.60 16.83 -17.85
CA GLY A 504 -30.51 15.69 -17.74
C GLY A 504 -29.92 14.54 -16.91
N PRO A 505 -30.77 13.75 -16.22
CA PRO A 505 -30.32 12.65 -15.37
C PRO A 505 -29.54 11.57 -16.14
N GLU A 506 -29.77 11.42 -17.45
CA GLU A 506 -29.04 10.49 -18.33
C GLU A 506 -27.54 10.83 -18.49
N ARG A 507 -27.14 12.06 -18.15
CA ARG A 507 -25.75 12.52 -18.17
C ARG A 507 -25.03 12.34 -16.83
N ILE A 508 -25.72 11.83 -15.81
CA ILE A 508 -25.21 11.73 -14.43
C ILE A 508 -25.21 10.26 -14.02
N GLU A 509 -24.03 9.71 -13.77
CA GLU A 509 -23.85 8.37 -13.27
C GLU A 509 -23.32 8.42 -11.83
N MET A 510 -24.00 7.72 -10.93
CA MET A 510 -23.62 7.62 -9.52
C MET A 510 -23.53 6.15 -9.15
N GLU A 511 -22.38 5.73 -8.65
CA GLU A 511 -22.11 4.34 -8.28
C GLU A 511 -21.76 4.20 -6.81
N GLY A 512 -22.33 3.17 -6.18
CA GLY A 512 -22.04 2.77 -4.82
C GLY A 512 -20.59 2.27 -4.57
N PRO A 513 -20.35 1.69 -3.37
CA PRO A 513 -19.04 1.23 -2.94
C PRO A 513 -18.55 0.08 -3.83
N ALA A 514 -17.23 -0.09 -3.88
CA ALA A 514 -16.60 -1.19 -4.60
C ALA A 514 -15.32 -1.62 -3.88
N LYS A 515 -14.87 -2.86 -4.10
CA LYS A 515 -13.55 -3.27 -3.60
C LYS A 515 -12.47 -2.46 -4.34
N GLN A 516 -11.30 -2.29 -3.71
CA GLN A 516 -10.21 -1.41 -4.22
C GLN A 516 -9.94 -1.57 -5.72
N LYS A 517 -9.87 -2.81 -6.22
CA LYS A 517 -9.64 -3.11 -7.63
C LYS A 517 -10.75 -2.60 -8.56
N GLU A 518 -12.00 -2.78 -8.17
CA GLU A 518 -13.16 -2.30 -8.94
C GLU A 518 -13.27 -0.78 -8.84
N PHE A 519 -12.97 -0.21 -7.67
CA PHE A 519 -12.88 1.23 -7.47
C PHE A 519 -11.86 1.85 -8.43
N LEU A 520 -10.62 1.37 -8.48
CA LEU A 520 -9.59 1.87 -9.39
C LEU A 520 -9.93 1.66 -10.87
N ARG A 521 -10.65 0.59 -11.23
CA ARG A 521 -11.13 0.37 -12.60
C ARG A 521 -12.11 1.45 -13.08
N THR A 522 -12.78 2.14 -12.16
CA THR A 522 -13.70 3.22 -12.49
C THR A 522 -12.98 4.36 -13.24
N TYR A 523 -11.72 4.64 -12.91
CA TYR A 523 -10.90 5.61 -13.66
C TYR A 523 -10.65 5.24 -15.12
N ARG A 524 -10.87 3.98 -15.52
CA ARG A 524 -10.85 3.58 -16.95
C ARG A 524 -12.02 4.12 -17.75
N ARG A 525 -13.00 4.75 -17.11
CA ARG A 525 -14.19 5.35 -17.73
C ARG A 525 -14.19 6.87 -17.63
N ILE A 526 -13.17 7.46 -17.00
CA ILE A 526 -13.08 8.90 -16.77
C ILE A 526 -12.00 9.46 -17.69
N ASP A 527 -12.34 10.54 -18.41
CA ASP A 527 -11.40 11.27 -19.26
C ASP A 527 -10.67 12.38 -18.49
N ILE A 528 -11.40 13.10 -17.64
CA ILE A 528 -10.88 14.20 -16.80
C ILE A 528 -11.48 14.10 -15.40
N ALA A 529 -10.65 14.09 -14.37
CA ALA A 529 -11.09 14.12 -12.99
C ALA A 529 -11.28 15.57 -12.51
N LEU A 530 -12.40 15.82 -11.85
CA LEU A 530 -12.77 17.09 -11.25
C LEU A 530 -12.52 17.04 -9.75
N ASP A 531 -11.57 17.85 -9.26
CA ASP A 531 -11.30 17.96 -7.84
C ASP A 531 -12.39 18.81 -7.14
N PRO A 532 -12.89 18.40 -5.95
CA PRO A 532 -13.83 19.18 -5.16
C PRO A 532 -13.20 20.41 -4.50
N TRP A 533 -14.07 21.35 -4.11
CA TRP A 533 -13.74 22.59 -3.41
C TRP A 533 -14.84 22.88 -2.38
N PRO A 534 -14.53 23.41 -1.17
CA PRO A 534 -13.24 23.92 -0.69
C PRO A 534 -12.30 22.86 -0.08
N TYR A 535 -12.75 21.60 0.03
CA TYR A 535 -11.92 20.48 0.47
C TYR A 535 -11.50 19.64 -0.76
N SER A 536 -10.20 19.53 -1.01
CA SER A 536 -9.60 18.84 -2.16
C SER A 536 -9.42 17.32 -1.99
N GLY A 537 -9.18 16.61 -3.08
CA GLY A 537 -8.77 15.21 -3.11
C GLY A 537 -7.32 15.00 -2.68
N GLY A 538 -7.09 14.00 -1.82
CA GLY A 538 -5.75 13.54 -1.43
C GLY A 538 -5.37 12.27 -2.20
N LEU A 539 -5.57 11.11 -1.57
CA LEU A 539 -5.29 9.80 -2.19
C LEU A 539 -5.98 9.62 -3.55
N THR A 540 -7.22 10.08 -3.68
CA THR A 540 -8.00 10.02 -4.92
C THR A 540 -7.30 10.75 -6.08
N THR A 541 -6.62 11.86 -5.82
CA THR A 541 -5.81 12.59 -6.80
C THR A 541 -4.62 11.73 -7.25
N CYS A 542 -3.88 11.15 -6.30
CA CYS A 542 -2.76 10.25 -6.61
C CYS A 542 -3.23 9.02 -7.41
N GLU A 543 -4.36 8.42 -7.05
CA GLU A 543 -4.95 7.28 -7.76
C GLU A 543 -5.39 7.65 -9.17
N ALA A 544 -6.03 8.80 -9.37
CA ALA A 544 -6.44 9.30 -10.69
C ALA A 544 -5.22 9.47 -11.62
N LEU A 545 -4.17 10.14 -11.13
CA LEU A 545 -2.92 10.34 -11.86
C LEU A 545 -2.28 9.00 -12.24
N MET A 546 -2.21 8.04 -11.30
CA MET A 546 -1.71 6.69 -11.60
C MET A 546 -2.59 5.94 -12.59
N MET A 547 -3.89 6.21 -12.64
CA MET A 547 -4.80 5.61 -13.62
C MET A 547 -4.83 6.33 -14.96
N GLY A 548 -3.93 7.30 -15.18
CA GLY A 548 -3.83 8.02 -16.45
C GLY A 548 -4.93 9.08 -16.63
N VAL A 549 -5.57 9.52 -15.54
CA VAL A 549 -6.62 10.54 -15.59
C VAL A 549 -6.05 11.88 -15.09
N PRO A 550 -6.01 12.93 -15.93
CA PRO A 550 -5.63 14.26 -15.46
C PRO A 550 -6.66 14.80 -14.46
N VAL A 551 -6.18 15.50 -13.44
CA VAL A 551 -7.01 16.10 -12.38
C VAL A 551 -6.88 17.62 -12.48
N VAL A 552 -8.00 18.35 -12.48
CA VAL A 552 -7.99 19.82 -12.41
C VAL A 552 -8.48 20.25 -11.03
N THR A 553 -7.73 21.13 -10.37
CA THR A 553 -8.04 21.64 -9.02
C THR A 553 -8.04 23.15 -8.96
N TYR A 554 -8.88 23.70 -8.10
CA TYR A 554 -8.84 25.08 -7.64
C TYR A 554 -8.55 25.02 -6.14
N PRO A 555 -7.39 25.49 -5.65
CA PRO A 555 -7.05 25.35 -4.24
C PRO A 555 -8.01 26.10 -3.31
N GLY A 556 -8.47 25.43 -2.27
CA GLY A 556 -9.25 26.02 -1.18
C GLY A 556 -8.44 26.91 -0.23
N PRO A 557 -9.11 27.56 0.73
CA PRO A 557 -8.51 28.59 1.58
C PRO A 557 -7.71 28.03 2.77
N THR A 558 -7.79 26.72 3.04
CA THR A 558 -7.10 26.03 4.15
C THR A 558 -6.32 24.83 3.61
N PHE A 559 -5.46 24.21 4.43
CA PHE A 559 -4.71 22.99 4.08
C PHE A 559 -5.60 21.90 3.44
N ALA A 560 -6.78 21.63 4.00
CA ALA A 560 -7.75 20.67 3.44
C ALA A 560 -8.10 20.90 1.94
N GLY A 561 -8.03 22.14 1.47
CA GLY A 561 -8.31 22.53 0.09
C GLY A 561 -7.13 22.46 -0.86
N ARG A 562 -5.95 22.02 -0.40
CA ARG A 562 -4.69 22.18 -1.14
C ARG A 562 -3.93 20.87 -1.38
N HIS A 563 -4.40 19.73 -0.86
CA HIS A 563 -3.85 18.40 -1.13
C HIS A 563 -3.64 18.12 -2.62
N ALA A 564 -4.68 18.32 -3.44
CA ALA A 564 -4.55 18.05 -4.87
C ALA A 564 -3.51 18.96 -5.54
N ALA A 565 -3.38 20.20 -5.07
CA ALA A 565 -2.44 21.16 -5.62
C ALA A 565 -0.99 20.72 -5.39
N THR A 566 -0.65 20.31 -4.17
CA THR A 566 0.72 19.83 -3.89
C THR A 566 1.05 18.57 -4.69
N HIS A 567 0.13 17.61 -4.75
CA HIS A 567 0.35 16.36 -5.51
C HIS A 567 0.53 16.64 -7.00
N LEU A 568 -0.24 17.57 -7.58
CA LEU A 568 -0.13 17.94 -9.00
C LEU A 568 1.19 18.65 -9.33
N VAL A 569 1.61 19.60 -8.49
CA VAL A 569 2.88 20.30 -8.66
C VAL A 569 4.04 19.31 -8.58
N ASN A 570 4.04 18.46 -7.56
CA ASN A 570 5.08 17.45 -7.34
C ASN A 570 5.01 16.27 -8.33
N ALA A 571 3.89 16.08 -9.03
CA ALA A 571 3.78 15.17 -10.18
C ALA A 571 4.24 15.80 -11.51
N GLY A 572 4.59 17.08 -11.52
CA GLY A 572 5.06 17.82 -12.70
C GLY A 572 3.96 18.46 -13.55
N TYR A 573 2.78 18.73 -12.98
CA TYR A 573 1.64 19.36 -13.66
C TYR A 573 1.10 20.60 -12.93
N PRO A 574 1.94 21.61 -12.63
CA PRO A 574 1.49 22.84 -11.97
C PRO A 574 0.41 23.58 -12.77
N GLU A 575 0.33 23.39 -14.09
CA GLU A 575 -0.66 24.02 -14.94
C GLU A 575 -2.11 23.54 -14.71
N TRP A 576 -2.31 22.43 -13.99
CA TRP A 576 -3.65 21.95 -13.61
C TRP A 576 -4.14 22.49 -12.27
N VAL A 577 -3.30 23.28 -11.60
CA VAL A 577 -3.65 24.05 -10.39
C VAL A 577 -4.13 25.43 -10.83
N CYS A 578 -5.40 25.71 -10.61
CA CYS A 578 -6.06 26.93 -11.09
C CYS A 578 -6.18 27.97 -9.99
N GLU A 579 -6.23 29.26 -10.35
CA GLU A 579 -6.30 30.36 -9.37
C GLU A 579 -7.72 30.93 -9.17
N SER A 580 -8.67 30.52 -10.02
CA SER A 580 -10.08 30.91 -9.94
C SER A 580 -10.99 29.87 -10.60
N TRP A 581 -12.30 29.99 -10.38
CA TRP A 581 -13.30 29.18 -11.06
C TRP A 581 -13.30 29.37 -12.58
N GLU A 582 -13.03 30.58 -13.08
CA GLU A 582 -12.88 30.84 -14.52
C GLU A 582 -11.68 30.09 -15.09
N ALA A 583 -10.54 30.14 -14.41
CA ALA A 583 -9.35 29.40 -14.81
C ALA A 583 -9.57 27.88 -14.73
N TYR A 584 -10.29 27.40 -13.72
CA TYR A 584 -10.70 25.99 -13.58
C TYR A 584 -11.56 25.54 -14.78
N HIS A 585 -12.61 26.30 -15.11
CA HIS A 585 -13.48 25.99 -16.23
C HIS A 585 -12.68 25.98 -17.55
N GLN A 586 -11.86 27.02 -17.79
CA GLN A 586 -11.06 27.11 -18.99
C GLN A 586 -10.08 25.93 -19.10
N ARG A 587 -9.44 25.53 -18.00
CA ARG A 587 -8.51 24.40 -17.99
C ARG A 587 -9.18 23.09 -18.37
N VAL A 588 -10.38 22.84 -17.86
CA VAL A 588 -11.14 21.63 -18.25
C VAL A 588 -11.57 21.71 -19.72
N LEU A 589 -12.02 22.86 -20.20
CA LEU A 589 -12.37 23.07 -21.61
C LEU A 589 -11.16 22.85 -22.54
N ASP A 590 -9.98 23.33 -22.16
CA ASP A 590 -8.75 23.16 -22.94
C ASP A 590 -8.34 21.69 -23.05
N LEU A 591 -8.47 20.92 -21.95
CA LEU A 591 -8.21 19.48 -21.94
C LEU A 591 -9.25 18.72 -22.77
N ALA A 592 -10.53 19.11 -22.69
CA ALA A 592 -11.64 18.49 -23.41
C ALA A 592 -11.64 18.82 -24.92
N GLY A 593 -11.10 19.98 -25.32
CA GLY A 593 -11.13 20.46 -26.70
C GLY A 593 -10.18 19.75 -27.67
N ASP A 594 -9.20 18.98 -27.16
CA ASP A 594 -8.24 18.23 -27.97
C ASP A 594 -8.10 16.79 -27.45
N LEU A 595 -8.96 15.90 -27.93
CA LEU A 595 -8.97 14.49 -27.54
C LEU A 595 -7.68 13.75 -27.91
N ALA A 596 -7.00 14.15 -28.99
CA ALA A 596 -5.73 13.53 -29.37
C ALA A 596 -4.63 13.84 -28.35
N LYS A 597 -4.55 15.11 -27.92
CA LYS A 597 -3.65 15.53 -26.84
C LYS A 597 -4.03 14.88 -25.52
N LEU A 598 -5.31 14.81 -25.17
CA LEU A 598 -5.79 14.17 -23.95
C LEU A 598 -5.46 12.67 -23.92
N ALA A 599 -5.62 11.96 -25.03
CA ALA A 599 -5.22 10.55 -25.17
C ALA A 599 -3.71 10.38 -25.01
N SER A 600 -2.93 11.32 -25.54
CA SER A 600 -1.47 11.38 -25.41
C SER A 600 -1.02 11.63 -23.96
N ILE A 601 -1.74 12.48 -23.22
CA ILE A 601 -1.54 12.71 -21.78
C ILE A 601 -1.81 11.40 -21.04
N ARG A 602 -3.00 10.80 -21.22
CA ARG A 602 -3.41 9.56 -20.54
C ARG A 602 -2.39 8.45 -20.66
N ARG A 603 -1.86 8.22 -21.87
CA ARG A 603 -0.88 7.15 -22.16
C ARG A 603 0.43 7.30 -21.38
N ARG A 604 0.88 8.54 -21.13
CA ARG A 604 2.19 8.83 -20.52
C ARG A 604 2.11 9.26 -19.06
N LEU A 605 0.91 9.56 -18.54
CA LEU A 605 0.75 10.19 -17.24
C LEU A 605 1.30 9.32 -16.10
N ARG A 606 0.96 8.01 -16.07
CA ARG A 606 1.48 7.09 -15.05
C ARG A 606 3.00 7.06 -15.00
N GLN A 607 3.65 6.95 -16.16
CA GLN A 607 5.11 6.88 -16.25
C GLN A 607 5.76 8.16 -15.71
N ARG A 608 5.21 9.32 -16.08
CA ARG A 608 5.68 10.63 -15.58
C ARG A 608 5.50 10.78 -14.08
N VAL A 609 4.34 10.41 -13.55
CA VAL A 609 4.03 10.47 -12.11
C VAL A 609 4.96 9.54 -11.33
N THR A 610 5.19 8.31 -11.82
CA THR A 610 6.09 7.34 -11.18
C THR A 610 7.54 7.84 -11.10
N ALA A 611 7.96 8.67 -12.06
CA ALA A 611 9.30 9.26 -12.11
C ALA A 611 9.42 10.62 -11.40
N SER A 612 8.33 11.12 -10.79
CA SER A 612 8.26 12.43 -10.15
C SER A 612 8.57 12.38 -8.65
N PRO A 613 8.89 13.52 -8.00
CA PRO A 613 9.07 13.60 -6.55
C PRO A 613 7.93 12.98 -5.72
N LEU A 614 6.67 13.06 -6.20
CA LEU A 614 5.51 12.44 -5.52
C LEU A 614 5.71 10.93 -5.25
N CYS A 615 6.45 10.24 -6.14
CA CYS A 615 6.72 8.80 -6.06
C CYS A 615 8.17 8.45 -5.65
N ASP A 616 9.00 9.44 -5.34
CA ASP A 616 10.42 9.23 -4.97
C ASP A 616 10.57 8.99 -3.46
N GLY A 617 10.37 7.72 -3.06
CA GLY A 617 10.43 7.31 -1.66
C GLY A 617 11.80 7.51 -0.99
N LEU A 618 12.90 7.42 -1.75
CA LEU A 618 14.25 7.63 -1.22
C LEU A 618 14.46 9.10 -0.89
N ARG A 619 14.18 9.99 -1.85
CA ARG A 619 14.30 11.44 -1.65
C ARG A 619 13.40 11.93 -0.53
N PHE A 620 12.15 11.45 -0.46
CA PHE A 620 11.25 11.79 0.62
C PHE A 620 11.81 11.36 1.99
N ALA A 621 12.34 10.14 2.09
CA ALA A 621 12.92 9.63 3.33
C ALA A 621 14.14 10.44 3.79
N GLU A 622 15.01 10.88 2.88
CA GLU A 622 16.15 11.73 3.21
C GLU A 622 15.72 13.10 3.75
N ASN A 623 14.71 13.71 3.13
CA ASN A 623 14.15 14.97 3.59
C ASN A 623 13.45 14.82 4.95
N LEU A 624 12.71 13.72 5.15
CA LEU A 624 12.07 13.41 6.43
C LEU A 624 13.10 13.19 7.54
N ASP A 625 14.12 12.35 7.30
CA ASP A 625 15.23 12.11 8.23
C ASP A 625 15.92 13.42 8.62
N GLY A 626 16.22 14.27 7.61
CA GLY A 626 16.85 15.57 7.81
C GLY A 626 15.99 16.53 8.63
N ALA A 627 14.68 16.59 8.36
CA ALA A 627 13.76 17.43 9.09
C ALA A 627 13.62 17.00 10.56
N LEU A 628 13.41 15.71 10.81
CA LEU A 628 13.29 15.15 12.17
C LEU A 628 14.59 15.36 12.97
N ARG A 629 15.76 15.18 12.32
CA ARG A 629 17.05 15.46 12.94
C ARG A 629 17.23 16.94 13.27
N ALA A 630 16.88 17.85 12.36
CA ALA A 630 17.01 19.28 12.56
C ALA A 630 16.21 19.76 13.77
N VAL A 631 14.94 19.33 13.89
CA VAL A 631 14.09 19.72 15.02
C VAL A 631 14.56 19.10 16.34
N TRP A 632 15.11 17.87 16.31
CA TRP A 632 15.75 17.27 17.49
C TRP A 632 16.99 18.03 17.92
N GLN A 633 17.90 18.35 17.01
CA GLN A 633 19.10 19.12 17.32
C GLN A 633 18.77 20.49 17.91
N ARG A 634 17.75 21.16 17.36
CA ARG A 634 17.26 22.41 17.90
C ARG A 634 16.76 22.25 19.35
N TYR A 635 16.07 21.16 19.64
CA TYR A 635 15.63 20.82 20.99
C TYR A 635 16.83 20.56 21.92
N CYS A 636 17.83 19.80 21.49
CA CYS A 636 19.09 19.57 22.24
C CYS A 636 19.83 20.87 22.56
N GLU A 637 19.78 21.85 21.67
CA GLU A 637 20.36 23.18 21.86
C GLU A 637 19.56 24.07 22.83
N GLY A 638 18.41 23.60 23.34
CA GLY A 638 17.53 24.35 24.23
C GLY A 638 16.81 25.53 23.55
N LYS A 639 16.74 25.52 22.21
CA LYS A 639 16.08 26.58 21.42
C LYS A 639 14.58 26.31 21.30
N THR A 640 13.78 27.37 21.25
CA THR A 640 12.33 27.27 21.00
C THR A 640 12.04 26.82 19.57
N PRO A 641 10.98 26.02 19.31
CA PRO A 641 10.58 25.64 17.96
C PRO A 641 10.47 26.82 17.00
N ALA A 642 10.92 26.63 15.75
CA ALA A 642 10.81 27.61 14.67
C ALA A 642 10.46 26.90 13.36
N ALA A 643 9.84 27.61 12.42
CA ALA A 643 9.52 27.04 11.11
C ALA A 643 10.79 26.55 10.42
N LEU A 644 10.72 25.37 9.81
CA LEU A 644 11.81 24.70 9.12
C LEU A 644 11.47 24.62 7.63
N THR A 645 12.43 25.00 6.78
CA THR A 645 12.37 24.88 5.32
C THR A 645 13.67 24.26 4.80
N PHE A 646 13.81 24.16 3.48
CA PHE A 646 14.99 23.63 2.81
C PHE A 646 15.55 24.67 1.84
N THR A 647 16.89 24.76 1.78
CA THR A 647 17.57 25.57 0.76
C THR A 647 17.38 24.97 -0.64
N ALA A 648 17.73 25.72 -1.68
CA ALA A 648 17.75 25.19 -3.05
C ALA A 648 18.72 24.00 -3.23
N GLN A 649 19.67 23.83 -2.30
CA GLN A 649 20.61 22.72 -2.24
C GLN A 649 20.09 21.52 -1.43
N GLY A 650 18.87 21.61 -0.87
CA GLY A 650 18.27 20.56 -0.06
C GLY A 650 18.74 20.52 1.39
N GLU A 651 19.31 21.61 1.91
CA GLU A 651 19.79 21.69 3.30
C GLU A 651 18.70 22.24 4.22
N CYS A 652 18.50 21.61 5.39
CA CYS A 652 17.55 22.09 6.40
C CYS A 652 17.93 23.49 6.89
N GLN A 653 16.97 24.42 6.94
CA GLN A 653 17.17 25.77 7.44
C GLN A 653 15.96 26.25 8.26
N PHE A 654 16.20 26.74 9.48
CA PHE A 654 15.15 27.40 10.26
C PHE A 654 14.95 28.84 9.77
N GLU A 655 13.70 29.29 9.63
CA GLU A 655 13.38 30.63 9.11
C GLU A 655 13.93 31.77 9.99
N ASN A 656 14.19 31.49 11.27
CA ASN A 656 14.77 32.45 12.19
C ASN A 656 16.31 32.41 12.25
N GLU A 657 16.96 31.63 11.38
CA GLU A 657 18.43 31.47 11.33
C GLU A 657 18.97 31.66 9.89
N ALA A 658 20.04 32.44 9.75
CA ALA A 658 20.61 32.77 8.44
C ALA A 658 21.41 31.64 7.80
N THR A 659 21.84 30.65 8.58
CA THR A 659 22.70 29.55 8.13
C THR A 659 21.93 28.23 8.17
N PRO A 660 22.12 27.33 7.19
CA PRO A 660 21.59 25.98 7.25
C PRO A 660 22.07 25.21 8.48
N VAL A 661 21.25 24.27 8.93
CA VAL A 661 21.53 23.39 10.07
C VAL A 661 22.60 22.38 9.68
N ALA A 662 23.72 22.36 10.41
CA ALA A 662 24.70 21.30 10.29
C ALA A 662 24.17 20.02 10.96
N LEU A 663 23.61 19.10 10.17
CA LEU A 663 23.04 17.86 10.69
C LEU A 663 24.14 16.92 11.23
N GLN A 664 23.96 16.50 12.47
CA GLN A 664 24.79 15.54 13.19
C GLN A 664 24.09 14.19 13.19
N HIS A 665 24.83 13.14 12.85
CA HIS A 665 24.32 11.77 12.75
C HIS A 665 25.17 10.84 13.63
N PRO A 666 24.66 9.67 14.07
CA PRO A 666 25.35 8.83 15.06
C PRO A 666 26.76 8.46 14.62
N GLN A 667 27.72 8.35 15.55
CA GLN A 667 29.10 7.89 15.27
C GLN A 667 29.15 6.40 14.90
N SER A 668 28.63 6.10 13.71
CA SER A 668 28.92 4.98 12.82
C SER A 668 28.74 5.44 11.37
N TYR A 669 28.78 6.77 11.15
CA TYR A 669 28.19 7.40 9.99
C TYR A 669 29.23 8.14 9.15
N LEU A 670 29.57 7.51 8.03
CA LEU A 670 29.83 8.18 6.77
C LEU A 670 28.60 9.06 6.44
N THR A 671 28.80 10.34 6.17
CA THR A 671 27.80 11.42 6.00
C THR A 671 26.68 11.13 4.96
N PRO A 672 25.57 11.89 4.91
CA PRO A 672 24.49 11.67 3.93
C PRO A 672 24.96 11.84 2.48
N ARG A 673 26.00 12.66 2.24
CA ARG A 673 26.70 12.74 0.95
C ARG A 673 27.41 11.43 0.58
N ALA A 674 27.85 10.63 1.56
CA ALA A 674 28.48 9.33 1.33
C ALA A 674 27.48 8.16 1.24
N LEU A 675 26.23 8.33 1.68
CA LEU A 675 25.17 7.32 1.55
C LEU A 675 24.21 7.58 0.38
N ALA A 676 23.94 8.83 0.03
CA ALA A 676 23.28 9.20 -1.23
C ALA A 676 24.16 8.83 -2.46
N GLU A 677 25.46 8.65 -2.24
CA GLU A 677 26.41 8.12 -3.21
C GLU A 677 26.55 6.59 -3.21
N ARG A 678 25.85 5.83 -2.33
CA ARG A 678 25.81 4.37 -2.45
C ARG A 678 24.74 3.89 -3.45
N ARG A 679 24.78 4.46 -4.66
CA ARG A 679 24.84 3.54 -5.80
C ARG A 679 26.13 2.77 -5.60
N PHE A 680 26.09 1.45 -5.64
CA PHE A 680 27.35 0.69 -5.68
C PHE A 680 28.24 1.31 -6.77
N ASN A 681 29.38 1.88 -6.38
CA ASN A 681 30.23 2.62 -7.32
C ASN A 681 31.01 1.60 -8.14
N TRP A 682 30.54 1.38 -9.37
CA TRP A 682 31.06 0.34 -10.23
C TRP A 682 32.50 0.52 -10.68
N GLN A 683 33.05 1.75 -10.61
CA GLN A 683 34.41 2.11 -11.09
C GLN A 683 34.88 1.23 -12.26
N LEU A 684 34.20 1.36 -13.40
CA LEU A 684 34.50 0.52 -14.55
C LEU A 684 35.88 0.88 -15.14
N PRO A 685 36.69 -0.13 -15.55
CA PRO A 685 38.01 0.10 -16.14
C PRO A 685 37.96 0.67 -17.57
N GLY A 686 36.77 1.03 -18.06
CA GLY A 686 36.49 1.57 -19.39
C GLY A 686 35.02 1.34 -19.77
N LYS A 687 34.59 1.91 -20.89
CA LYS A 687 33.22 1.69 -21.42
C LYS A 687 33.01 0.23 -21.83
N LEU A 688 31.77 -0.21 -21.72
CA LEU A 688 31.26 -1.47 -22.25
C LEU A 688 30.97 -1.30 -23.73
N VAL A 689 31.58 -2.12 -24.58
CA VAL A 689 31.32 -2.08 -26.01
C VAL A 689 30.18 -3.06 -26.34
N ALA A 690 29.05 -2.51 -26.77
CA ALA A 690 27.88 -3.27 -27.21
C ALA A 690 27.77 -3.23 -28.74
N VAL A 691 27.58 -4.39 -29.35
CA VAL A 691 27.28 -4.51 -30.79
C VAL A 691 25.87 -5.05 -30.95
N ASP A 692 25.00 -4.25 -31.56
CA ASP A 692 23.58 -4.50 -31.69
C ASP A 692 23.18 -4.72 -33.15
N ASN A 693 22.86 -5.96 -33.49
CA ASN A 693 22.45 -6.34 -34.82
C ASN A 693 20.92 -6.21 -34.97
N ARG A 694 20.49 -5.17 -35.71
CA ARG A 694 19.11 -4.65 -35.87
C ARG A 694 18.69 -3.54 -34.91
N ALA A 695 19.66 -2.84 -34.31
CA ALA A 695 19.46 -1.62 -33.54
C ALA A 695 18.28 -1.72 -32.55
N LYS A 696 18.17 -2.85 -31.83
CA LYS A 696 17.14 -3.07 -30.82
C LYS A 696 17.23 -2.01 -29.71
N LEU A 697 18.42 -1.80 -29.15
CA LEU A 697 18.64 -0.85 -28.05
C LEU A 697 18.26 0.56 -28.43
N LEU A 698 18.56 0.99 -29.65
CA LEU A 698 18.27 2.36 -30.10
C LEU A 698 16.77 2.60 -30.36
N ARG A 699 15.96 1.55 -30.40
CA ARG A 699 14.50 1.62 -30.55
C ARG A 699 13.75 1.45 -29.23
N GLU A 700 14.44 1.10 -28.15
CA GLU A 700 13.83 0.96 -26.83
C GLU A 700 13.66 2.32 -26.14
N GLU A 701 12.53 2.52 -25.46
CA GLU A 701 12.21 3.77 -24.75
C GLU A 701 13.22 4.11 -23.64
N GLY A 702 14.00 3.13 -23.17
CA GLY A 702 14.98 3.28 -22.09
C GLY A 702 16.37 3.74 -22.51
N ILE A 703 16.65 3.90 -23.81
CA ILE A 703 18.02 4.16 -24.33
C ILE A 703 18.66 5.43 -23.75
N ASP A 704 17.87 6.49 -23.51
CA ASP A 704 18.38 7.73 -22.93
C ASP A 704 18.94 7.55 -21.53
N THR A 705 18.29 6.69 -20.75
CA THR A 705 18.73 6.39 -19.38
C THR A 705 20.03 5.60 -19.43
N LEU A 706 20.15 4.66 -20.38
CA LEU A 706 21.37 3.86 -20.57
C LEU A 706 22.56 4.72 -21.03
N LEU A 707 22.34 5.61 -22.00
CA LEU A 707 23.39 6.51 -22.52
C LEU A 707 23.84 7.55 -21.47
N LYS A 708 22.94 8.02 -20.60
CA LYS A 708 23.28 8.91 -19.48
C LYS A 708 24.25 8.32 -18.45
N LEU A 709 24.43 6.99 -18.43
CA LEU A 709 25.40 6.35 -17.54
C LEU A 709 26.84 6.55 -17.99
N ASP A 710 27.06 7.01 -19.23
CA ASP A 710 28.39 7.20 -19.85
C ASP A 710 29.26 5.93 -19.79
N ALA A 711 28.62 4.77 -19.65
CA ALA A 711 29.27 3.47 -19.43
C ALA A 711 29.31 2.60 -20.69
N PHE A 712 28.67 3.01 -21.79
CA PHE A 712 28.49 2.19 -22.99
C PHE A 712 29.02 2.90 -24.23
N GLY A 713 29.67 2.13 -25.12
CA GLY A 713 29.85 2.46 -26.53
C GLY A 713 29.04 1.46 -27.37
N ILE A 714 28.17 1.94 -28.24
CA ILE A 714 27.19 1.12 -28.97
C ILE A 714 27.45 1.21 -30.48
N ILE A 715 27.65 0.07 -31.13
CA ILE A 715 27.66 -0.05 -32.60
C ILE A 715 26.36 -0.77 -32.99
N ALA A 716 25.44 -0.04 -33.61
CA ALA A 716 24.12 -0.55 -33.98
C ALA A 716 23.98 -0.65 -35.50
N PHE A 717 23.65 -1.85 -36.00
CA PHE A 717 23.35 -2.07 -37.41
C PHE A 717 21.85 -1.96 -37.65
N ASP A 718 21.43 -1.10 -38.57
CA ASP A 718 20.02 -0.89 -38.89
C ASP A 718 19.73 -1.19 -40.37
N PRO A 719 19.55 -2.49 -40.73
CA PRO A 719 19.34 -2.88 -42.12
C PRO A 719 18.01 -2.40 -42.70
N GLY A 720 17.01 -2.15 -41.84
CA GLY A 720 15.64 -1.78 -42.24
C GLY A 720 15.30 -0.30 -42.07
N SER A 721 16.25 0.53 -41.63
CA SER A 721 15.97 1.93 -41.23
C SER A 721 14.85 2.04 -40.19
N LEU A 722 14.88 1.13 -39.19
CA LEU A 722 13.88 1.00 -38.14
C LEU A 722 14.10 2.00 -36.99
N VAL A 723 15.27 2.63 -36.90
CA VAL A 723 15.52 3.68 -35.91
C VAL A 723 14.80 4.96 -36.34
N GLU A 724 13.79 5.36 -35.57
CA GLU A 724 13.13 6.65 -35.76
C GLU A 724 14.09 7.79 -35.34
N GLN A 725 14.25 8.80 -36.19
CA GLN A 725 15.12 9.98 -35.97
C GLN A 725 16.62 9.65 -35.77
N PRO A 726 17.29 9.00 -36.75
CA PRO A 726 18.71 8.60 -36.64
C PRO A 726 19.67 9.78 -36.41
N GLU A 727 19.31 10.99 -36.84
CA GLU A 727 20.06 12.22 -36.63
C GLU A 727 20.34 12.53 -35.15
N ARG A 728 19.51 12.00 -34.25
CA ARG A 728 19.69 12.10 -32.80
C ARG A 728 21.03 11.56 -32.33
N PHE A 729 21.54 10.52 -32.99
CA PHE A 729 22.78 9.84 -32.62
C PHE A 729 23.99 10.34 -33.41
N ALA A 730 23.79 11.17 -34.43
CA ALA A 730 24.85 11.60 -35.35
C ALA A 730 26.00 12.38 -34.68
N ASN A 731 25.73 13.02 -33.53
CA ASN A 731 26.71 13.78 -32.76
C ASN A 731 27.23 13.05 -31.51
N SER A 732 26.82 11.79 -31.29
CA SER A 732 27.29 11.01 -30.16
C SER A 732 28.67 10.42 -30.46
N ALA A 733 29.64 10.62 -29.58
CA ALA A 733 30.93 9.92 -29.66
C ALA A 733 30.81 8.43 -29.30
N ASP A 734 29.71 8.04 -28.65
CA ASP A 734 29.51 6.71 -28.05
C ASP A 734 28.51 5.84 -28.80
N VAL A 735 27.83 6.38 -29.82
CA VAL A 735 26.86 5.62 -30.61
C VAL A 735 27.22 5.72 -32.08
N GLN A 736 27.53 4.57 -32.68
CA GLN A 736 27.75 4.43 -34.11
C GLN A 736 26.56 3.67 -34.73
N LEU A 737 25.68 4.39 -35.41
CA LEU A 737 24.61 3.80 -36.19
C LEU A 737 25.10 3.51 -37.62
N VAL A 738 25.00 2.25 -38.04
CA VAL A 738 25.37 1.77 -39.37
C VAL A 738 24.08 1.45 -40.15
N PRO A 739 23.55 2.40 -40.95
CA PRO A 739 22.32 2.17 -41.70
C PRO A 739 22.58 1.24 -42.91
N HIS A 740 21.55 0.49 -43.32
CA HIS A 740 21.56 -0.33 -44.54
C HIS A 740 22.66 -1.40 -44.59
N ALA A 741 23.10 -1.88 -43.43
CA ALA A 741 23.99 -3.02 -43.28
C ALA A 741 23.54 -3.86 -42.07
N LEU A 742 24.06 -5.07 -41.98
CA LEU A 742 23.86 -5.97 -40.84
C LEU A 742 25.10 -6.82 -40.59
N LEU A 743 25.16 -7.45 -39.42
CA LEU A 743 26.13 -8.51 -39.20
C LEU A 743 25.77 -9.77 -40.00
N GLY A 744 26.80 -10.47 -40.47
CA GLY A 744 26.70 -11.74 -41.19
C GLY A 744 28.06 -12.42 -41.34
N ASP A 745 28.28 -13.12 -42.45
CA ASP A 745 29.53 -13.80 -42.80
C ASP A 745 30.50 -12.92 -43.63
N GLY A 746 30.11 -11.67 -43.91
CA GLY A 746 30.87 -10.73 -44.74
C GLY A 746 30.63 -10.90 -46.24
N GLN A 747 29.75 -11.82 -46.67
CA GLN A 747 29.33 -11.95 -48.06
C GLN A 747 28.08 -11.11 -48.35
N PRO A 748 27.89 -10.63 -49.60
CA PRO A 748 26.67 -9.94 -49.97
C PRO A 748 25.43 -10.80 -49.71
N ALA A 749 24.43 -10.23 -49.04
CA ALA A 749 23.15 -10.89 -48.78
C ALA A 749 22.01 -10.20 -49.53
N THR A 750 20.83 -10.82 -49.48
CA THR A 750 19.59 -10.24 -50.01
C THR A 750 18.66 -9.92 -48.85
N LEU A 751 18.33 -8.63 -48.68
CA LEU A 751 17.26 -8.20 -47.80
C LEU A 751 15.91 -8.44 -48.48
N HIS A 752 15.10 -9.29 -47.90
CA HIS A 752 13.69 -9.46 -48.25
C HIS A 752 12.92 -8.33 -47.56
N ALA A 753 12.67 -7.24 -48.29
CA ALA A 753 11.91 -6.11 -47.80
C ALA A 753 10.42 -6.46 -47.78
N CYS A 754 9.86 -6.59 -46.59
CA CYS A 754 8.49 -7.01 -46.34
C CYS A 754 7.55 -5.81 -46.26
N LEU A 755 6.23 -6.05 -46.37
CA LEU A 755 5.21 -5.02 -46.23
C LEU A 755 5.27 -4.34 -44.86
N ASP A 756 5.50 -5.12 -43.81
CA ASP A 756 5.91 -4.60 -42.51
C ASP A 756 7.45 -4.48 -42.48
N PRO A 757 8.01 -3.26 -42.34
CA PRO A 757 9.45 -3.05 -42.23
C PRO A 757 10.09 -3.85 -41.09
N ALA A 758 9.38 -4.08 -39.98
CA ALA A 758 9.89 -4.84 -38.84
C ALA A 758 10.17 -6.31 -39.19
N LEU A 759 9.46 -6.87 -40.18
CA LEU A 759 9.64 -8.23 -40.69
C LEU A 759 10.65 -8.30 -41.85
N SER A 760 11.25 -7.18 -42.26
CA SER A 760 12.23 -7.20 -43.35
C SER A 760 13.55 -7.84 -42.90
N SER A 761 14.03 -8.87 -43.60
CA SER A 761 15.12 -9.73 -43.12
C SER A 761 16.03 -10.25 -44.25
N PRO A 762 17.33 -10.51 -43.97
CA PRO A 762 18.17 -11.34 -44.84
C PRO A 762 17.67 -12.79 -44.99
N LEU A 763 16.88 -13.27 -44.03
CA LEU A 763 16.23 -14.57 -44.06
C LEU A 763 14.95 -14.46 -44.91
N GLU A 764 14.65 -15.48 -45.71
CA GLU A 764 13.43 -15.47 -46.52
C GLU A 764 12.22 -15.77 -45.63
N PRO A 765 11.14 -14.96 -45.66
CA PRO A 765 9.92 -15.26 -44.91
C PRO A 765 9.33 -16.62 -45.29
N LEU A 766 8.68 -17.30 -44.34
CA LEU A 766 7.93 -18.50 -44.66
C LEU A 766 6.72 -18.16 -45.55
N PRO A 767 6.20 -19.13 -46.33
CA PRO A 767 4.97 -18.93 -47.09
C PRO A 767 3.84 -18.47 -46.18
N VAL A 768 3.02 -17.50 -46.62
CA VAL A 768 1.91 -16.90 -45.83
C VAL A 768 0.98 -17.95 -45.22
N ALA A 769 0.78 -19.09 -45.88
CA ALA A 769 -0.04 -20.21 -45.38
C ALA A 769 0.53 -20.92 -44.13
N GLN A 770 1.80 -20.69 -43.80
CA GLN A 770 2.51 -21.26 -42.65
C GLN A 770 2.72 -20.23 -41.53
N LEU A 771 2.29 -18.98 -41.74
CA LEU A 771 2.44 -17.90 -40.77
C LEU A 771 1.16 -17.70 -39.95
N PRO A 772 1.29 -17.24 -38.69
CA PRO A 772 0.16 -16.75 -37.92
C PRO A 772 -0.61 -15.66 -38.69
N PRO A 773 -1.95 -15.63 -38.61
CA PRO A 773 -2.77 -14.62 -39.29
C PRO A 773 -2.38 -13.18 -38.95
N SER A 774 -1.87 -12.96 -37.74
CA SER A 774 -1.43 -11.67 -37.19
C SER A 774 -0.25 -11.05 -37.97
N ILE A 775 0.62 -11.87 -38.56
CA ILE A 775 1.83 -11.39 -39.27
C ILE A 775 1.84 -11.76 -40.76
N GLY A 776 0.93 -12.62 -41.21
CA GLY A 776 0.95 -13.17 -42.57
C GLY A 776 0.87 -12.12 -43.69
N GLN A 777 0.11 -11.03 -43.50
CA GLN A 777 0.10 -9.92 -44.46
C GLN A 777 1.40 -9.10 -44.41
N GLY A 778 1.91 -8.83 -43.20
CA GLY A 778 3.14 -8.05 -43.01
C GLY A 778 4.37 -8.72 -43.62
N ALA A 779 4.43 -10.06 -43.62
CA ALA A 779 5.55 -10.83 -44.16
C ALA A 779 5.61 -10.90 -45.70
N GLN A 780 4.67 -10.26 -46.42
CA GLN A 780 4.68 -10.22 -47.87
C GLN A 780 5.93 -9.47 -48.38
N VAL A 781 6.81 -10.16 -49.12
CA VAL A 781 8.00 -9.55 -49.73
C VAL A 781 7.60 -8.60 -50.85
N LEU A 782 7.89 -7.31 -50.69
CA LEU A 782 7.68 -6.25 -51.67
C LEU A 782 8.86 -6.12 -52.64
N ALA A 783 10.09 -6.30 -52.14
CA ALA A 783 11.31 -6.22 -52.93
C ALA A 783 12.43 -7.10 -52.35
N LYS A 784 13.32 -7.57 -53.23
CA LYS A 784 14.58 -8.23 -52.85
C LYS A 784 15.72 -7.25 -53.14
N LEU A 785 16.34 -6.73 -52.09
CA LEU A 785 17.36 -5.67 -52.18
C LEU A 785 18.73 -6.25 -51.81
N PRO A 786 19.81 -5.90 -52.54
CA PRO A 786 21.15 -6.26 -52.09
C PRO A 786 21.47 -5.54 -50.78
N ILE A 787 22.03 -6.25 -49.82
CA ILE A 787 22.49 -5.67 -48.55
C ILE A 787 23.89 -6.15 -48.21
N SER A 788 24.71 -5.23 -47.72
CA SER A 788 26.06 -5.55 -47.27
C SER A 788 26.00 -6.21 -45.89
N THR A 789 26.63 -7.37 -45.75
CA THR A 789 26.87 -7.96 -44.43
C THR A 789 28.30 -7.66 -43.98
N VAL A 790 28.49 -7.53 -42.67
CA VAL A 790 29.80 -7.33 -42.05
C VAL A 790 30.07 -8.52 -41.13
N ALA A 791 31.18 -9.22 -41.37
CA ALA A 791 31.63 -10.25 -40.44
C ALA A 791 32.02 -9.62 -39.11
N LEU A 792 31.65 -10.24 -37.99
CA LEU A 792 31.90 -9.69 -36.65
C LEU A 792 33.39 -9.39 -36.42
N ASN A 793 34.28 -10.27 -36.89
CA ASN A 793 35.74 -10.10 -36.81
C ASN A 793 36.31 -8.98 -37.72
N SER A 794 35.49 -8.42 -38.63
CA SER A 794 35.90 -7.42 -39.62
C SER A 794 35.37 -6.02 -39.33
N ILE A 795 34.73 -5.81 -38.17
CA ILE A 795 34.26 -4.48 -37.77
C ILE A 795 35.47 -3.58 -37.49
N ALA A 796 35.68 -2.58 -38.36
CA ALA A 796 36.81 -1.67 -38.26
C ALA A 796 36.74 -0.85 -36.96
N GLY A 797 37.82 -0.86 -36.18
CA GLY A 797 37.91 -0.12 -34.91
C GLY A 797 37.29 -0.83 -33.70
N LEU A 798 36.79 -2.06 -33.85
CA LEU A 798 36.32 -2.86 -32.72
C LEU A 798 37.51 -3.49 -31.97
N GLU A 799 38.02 -2.78 -30.96
CA GLU A 799 39.15 -3.24 -30.13
C GLU A 799 38.74 -4.33 -29.12
N SER A 800 37.51 -4.26 -28.61
CA SER A 800 36.92 -5.25 -27.71
C SER A 800 35.40 -5.26 -27.86
N LEU A 801 34.78 -6.40 -27.56
CA LEU A 801 33.33 -6.59 -27.57
C LEU A 801 32.94 -7.14 -26.21
N ASP A 802 32.09 -6.43 -25.45
CA ASP A 802 31.62 -6.90 -24.14
C ASP A 802 30.23 -7.55 -24.25
N TRP A 803 29.33 -6.96 -25.05
CA TRP A 803 27.93 -7.39 -25.16
C TRP A 803 27.50 -7.49 -26.63
N LEU A 804 27.15 -8.70 -27.07
CA LEU A 804 26.62 -8.95 -28.41
C LEU A 804 25.11 -9.14 -28.36
N ILE A 805 24.37 -8.39 -29.17
CA ILE A 805 22.91 -8.47 -29.26
C ILE A 805 22.53 -8.89 -30.68
N LEU A 806 21.86 -10.03 -30.79
CA LEU A 806 21.42 -10.61 -32.05
C LEU A 806 19.91 -10.76 -32.07
N ASP A 807 19.32 -10.59 -33.24
CA ASP A 807 17.89 -10.71 -33.45
C ASP A 807 17.52 -11.98 -34.25
N HIS A 808 16.34 -12.53 -33.97
CA HIS A 808 15.79 -13.71 -34.63
C HIS A 808 15.54 -13.54 -36.14
N LEU A 809 15.53 -12.31 -36.66
CA LEU A 809 15.43 -12.00 -38.10
C LEU A 809 16.80 -11.84 -38.76
N SER A 810 17.87 -12.32 -38.13
CA SER A 810 19.22 -12.35 -38.70
C SER A 810 19.79 -13.76 -38.62
N ASP A 811 20.78 -14.07 -39.47
CA ASP A 811 21.49 -15.35 -39.41
C ASP A 811 22.49 -15.36 -38.23
N ALA A 812 21.95 -15.46 -37.01
CA ALA A 812 22.73 -15.44 -35.78
C ALA A 812 23.74 -16.59 -35.73
N ASN A 813 23.42 -17.74 -36.33
CA ASN A 813 24.33 -18.88 -36.40
C ASN A 813 25.58 -18.54 -37.23
N ALA A 814 25.42 -17.97 -38.42
CA ALA A 814 26.55 -17.57 -39.25
C ALA A 814 27.41 -16.48 -38.58
N ILE A 815 26.79 -15.53 -37.86
CA ILE A 815 27.51 -14.50 -37.13
C ILE A 815 28.37 -15.10 -36.01
N LEU A 816 27.81 -16.05 -35.25
CA LEU A 816 28.53 -16.73 -34.18
C LEU A 816 29.65 -17.62 -34.72
N GLU A 817 29.37 -18.41 -35.77
CA GLU A 817 30.35 -19.29 -36.42
C GLU A 817 31.57 -18.53 -36.99
N ASN A 818 31.38 -17.30 -37.45
CA ASN A 818 32.44 -16.47 -38.03
C ASN A 818 32.97 -15.39 -37.06
N GLY A 819 32.61 -15.48 -35.78
CA GLY A 819 32.88 -14.48 -34.75
C GLY A 819 34.06 -14.79 -33.82
N ASP A 820 34.84 -15.84 -34.09
CA ASP A 820 35.83 -16.41 -33.15
C ASP A 820 36.73 -15.40 -32.44
N GLN A 821 37.29 -14.43 -33.17
CA GLN A 821 38.24 -13.47 -32.59
C GLN A 821 37.53 -12.43 -31.74
N ALA A 822 36.44 -11.85 -32.24
CA ALA A 822 35.66 -10.84 -31.52
C ALA A 822 34.95 -11.41 -30.29
N LEU A 823 34.50 -12.67 -30.35
CA LEU A 823 33.82 -13.33 -29.24
C LEU A 823 34.76 -13.78 -28.12
N LYS A 824 36.08 -13.80 -28.35
CA LYS A 824 37.07 -14.30 -27.38
C LYS A 824 37.01 -13.58 -26.03
N ASP A 825 36.79 -12.26 -26.04
CA ASP A 825 36.79 -11.43 -24.83
C ASP A 825 35.39 -10.97 -24.40
N SER A 826 34.35 -11.38 -25.13
CA SER A 826 32.95 -11.05 -24.83
C SER A 826 32.44 -11.59 -23.49
N LEU A 827 31.53 -10.86 -22.88
CA LEU A 827 31.02 -11.14 -21.54
C LEU A 827 29.57 -11.62 -21.57
N LEU A 828 28.81 -11.22 -22.57
CA LEU A 828 27.40 -11.60 -22.68
C LEU A 828 26.96 -11.65 -24.15
N ILE A 829 26.23 -12.71 -24.50
CA ILE A 829 25.53 -12.81 -25.78
C ILE A 829 24.03 -12.87 -25.49
N GLN A 830 23.28 -11.93 -26.05
CA GLN A 830 21.82 -11.88 -26.02
C GLN A 830 21.30 -12.18 -27.42
N VAL A 831 20.43 -13.16 -27.53
CA VAL A 831 19.83 -13.52 -28.83
C VAL A 831 18.33 -13.57 -28.69
N ARG A 832 17.61 -12.76 -29.47
CA ARG A 832 16.16 -12.94 -29.63
C ARG A 832 15.92 -14.25 -30.38
N ILE A 833 15.00 -15.07 -29.89
CA ILE A 833 14.49 -16.24 -30.60
C ILE A 833 12.98 -16.13 -30.80
N ALA A 834 12.49 -16.75 -31.86
CA ALA A 834 11.08 -17.04 -32.03
C ALA A 834 10.84 -18.53 -31.76
N PHE A 835 9.81 -18.84 -30.98
CA PHE A 835 9.39 -20.23 -30.73
C PHE A 835 8.53 -20.77 -31.87
N GLN A 836 7.89 -19.87 -32.62
CA GLN A 836 7.24 -20.17 -33.90
C GLN A 836 8.01 -19.46 -35.02
N PRO A 837 8.74 -20.20 -35.87
CA PRO A 837 9.49 -19.60 -36.96
C PRO A 837 8.58 -18.83 -37.92
N THR A 838 9.01 -17.63 -38.28
CA THR A 838 8.37 -16.75 -39.27
C THR A 838 9.20 -16.63 -40.54
N HIS A 839 10.49 -16.97 -40.46
CA HIS A 839 11.42 -16.97 -41.59
C HIS A 839 12.16 -18.30 -41.68
N GLN A 840 12.64 -18.63 -42.88
CA GLN A 840 13.50 -19.78 -43.11
C GLN A 840 14.83 -19.61 -42.37
N ARG A 841 15.31 -20.67 -41.73
CA ARG A 841 16.62 -20.71 -41.05
C ARG A 841 16.75 -19.71 -39.90
N GLN A 842 15.65 -19.36 -39.23
CA GLN A 842 15.74 -18.59 -37.99
C GLN A 842 16.47 -19.38 -36.90
N PRO A 843 17.25 -18.69 -36.06
CA PRO A 843 18.01 -19.35 -35.02
C PRO A 843 17.07 -19.97 -33.98
N ASN A 844 17.29 -21.25 -33.68
CA ASN A 844 16.63 -21.94 -32.58
C ASN A 844 17.58 -22.12 -31.40
N LEU A 845 17.02 -22.36 -30.22
CA LEU A 845 17.81 -22.44 -28.99
C LEU A 845 18.90 -23.53 -29.02
N ALA A 846 18.62 -24.70 -29.61
CA ALA A 846 19.57 -25.81 -29.63
C ALA A 846 20.80 -25.49 -30.47
N GLU A 847 20.62 -24.88 -31.64
CA GLU A 847 21.71 -24.42 -32.50
C GLU A 847 22.51 -23.29 -31.85
N LEU A 848 21.83 -22.31 -31.25
CA LEU A 848 22.49 -21.23 -30.52
C LEU A 848 23.30 -21.76 -29.35
N GLN A 849 22.78 -22.71 -28.58
CA GLN A 849 23.52 -23.37 -27.51
C GLN A 849 24.76 -24.08 -28.04
N HIS A 850 24.65 -24.80 -29.15
CA HIS A 850 25.79 -25.47 -29.78
C HIS A 850 26.89 -24.47 -30.21
N TRP A 851 26.53 -23.40 -30.91
CA TRP A 851 27.49 -22.42 -31.40
C TRP A 851 28.10 -21.58 -30.28
N THR A 852 27.29 -21.05 -29.37
CA THR A 852 27.79 -20.28 -28.21
C THR A 852 28.66 -21.13 -27.28
N ALA A 853 28.36 -22.42 -27.10
CA ALA A 853 29.20 -23.34 -26.31
C ALA A 853 30.60 -23.55 -26.90
N ARG A 854 30.76 -23.53 -28.24
CA ARG A 854 32.09 -23.57 -28.88
C ARG A 854 32.94 -22.36 -28.54
N HIS A 855 32.30 -21.22 -28.27
CA HIS A 855 32.95 -20.02 -27.76
C HIS A 855 32.98 -19.98 -26.22
N GLY A 856 32.68 -21.07 -25.52
CA GLY A 856 32.76 -21.12 -24.07
C GLY A 856 31.67 -20.33 -23.36
N PHE A 857 30.47 -20.23 -23.94
CA PHE A 857 29.27 -19.72 -23.27
C PHE A 857 28.32 -20.86 -22.88
N ARG A 858 27.43 -20.58 -21.94
CA ARG A 858 26.32 -21.45 -21.54
C ARG A 858 25.02 -20.67 -21.53
N PHE A 859 23.93 -21.36 -21.84
CA PHE A 859 22.60 -20.82 -21.60
C PHE A 859 22.43 -20.52 -20.10
N TYR A 860 21.91 -19.34 -19.78
CA TYR A 860 21.63 -18.92 -18.41
C TYR A 860 20.12 -18.85 -18.13
N ARG A 861 19.40 -17.99 -18.86
CA ARG A 861 17.94 -17.83 -18.70
C ARG A 861 17.29 -17.23 -19.94
N PHE A 862 15.96 -17.31 -19.97
CA PHE A 862 15.14 -16.45 -20.81
C PHE A 862 14.92 -15.09 -20.15
N ASN A 863 14.78 -14.06 -20.97
CA ASN A 863 14.45 -12.69 -20.61
C ASN A 863 13.40 -12.18 -21.59
N ASP A 864 12.60 -11.18 -21.20
CA ASP A 864 11.63 -10.54 -22.10
C ASP A 864 10.72 -11.52 -22.88
N LEU A 865 9.97 -12.35 -22.15
CA LEU A 865 9.04 -13.31 -22.73
C LEU A 865 7.88 -12.59 -23.43
N THR A 866 7.57 -12.98 -24.66
CA THR A 866 6.44 -12.43 -25.43
C THR A 866 5.43 -13.51 -25.77
N TYR A 867 4.16 -13.17 -25.60
CA TYR A 867 3.04 -14.09 -25.79
C TYR A 867 2.06 -13.55 -26.83
N GLU A 868 1.51 -14.44 -27.66
CA GLU A 868 0.42 -14.15 -28.59
C GLU A 868 -0.92 -14.50 -27.97
N SER A 869 -1.90 -13.60 -28.19
CA SER A 869 -3.29 -13.81 -27.79
C SER A 869 -4.10 -14.26 -28.99
N HIS A 870 -4.77 -15.41 -28.87
CA HIS A 870 -5.75 -15.90 -29.84
C HIS A 870 -7.12 -15.24 -29.67
N LEU A 871 -7.28 -14.37 -28.67
CA LEU A 871 -8.48 -13.56 -28.53
C LEU A 871 -8.50 -12.52 -29.65
N PRO A 872 -9.67 -12.22 -30.23
CA PRO A 872 -9.76 -11.27 -31.33
C PRO A 872 -9.31 -9.90 -30.87
N ALA A 873 -8.45 -9.22 -31.64
CA ALA A 873 -8.08 -7.83 -31.37
C ALA A 873 -9.32 -6.93 -31.54
N ARG A 874 -10.09 -6.77 -30.46
CA ARG A 874 -11.28 -5.93 -30.36
C ARG A 874 -11.12 -5.02 -29.16
N GLU A 875 -11.48 -3.76 -29.34
CA GLU A 875 -11.45 -2.73 -28.29
C GLU A 875 -12.34 -3.10 -27.08
N GLU A 876 -13.32 -3.99 -27.25
CA GLU A 876 -14.25 -4.44 -26.22
C GLU A 876 -13.67 -5.46 -25.21
N LEU A 877 -12.47 -6.01 -25.46
CA LEU A 877 -11.88 -7.00 -24.56
C LEU A 877 -11.33 -6.36 -23.27
N ILE A 878 -12.01 -6.62 -22.15
CA ILE A 878 -11.66 -6.14 -20.80
C ILE A 878 -10.30 -6.69 -20.30
N LYS A 879 -9.87 -7.83 -20.86
CA LYS A 879 -8.54 -8.44 -20.67
C LYS A 879 -8.09 -9.07 -21.98
N THR A 880 -6.84 -8.82 -22.36
CA THR A 880 -6.12 -9.67 -23.30
C THR A 880 -5.42 -10.79 -22.53
N GLN A 881 -5.38 -11.98 -23.09
CA GLN A 881 -4.66 -13.11 -22.50
C GLN A 881 -3.85 -13.76 -23.62
N GLY A 882 -2.54 -13.56 -23.56
CA GLY A 882 -1.59 -14.32 -24.38
C GLY A 882 -1.22 -15.58 -23.63
N SER A 883 -1.52 -16.75 -24.22
CA SER A 883 -1.14 -18.04 -23.65
C SER A 883 -0.07 -18.76 -24.46
N GLU A 884 0.11 -18.39 -25.74
CA GLU A 884 1.14 -18.97 -26.59
C GLU A 884 2.42 -18.14 -26.48
N LEU A 885 3.50 -18.74 -26.03
CA LEU A 885 4.82 -18.10 -25.99
C LEU A 885 5.39 -18.05 -27.41
N ILE A 886 5.61 -16.85 -27.94
CA ILE A 886 6.05 -16.66 -29.34
C ILE A 886 7.51 -16.23 -29.47
N GLY A 887 8.09 -15.61 -28.45
CA GLY A 887 9.50 -15.23 -28.47
C GLY A 887 10.06 -14.87 -27.11
N ALA A 888 11.38 -14.89 -27.02
CA ALA A 888 12.13 -14.51 -25.83
C ALA A 888 13.53 -14.05 -26.20
N ASP A 889 14.14 -13.25 -25.35
CA ASP A 889 15.58 -13.05 -25.36
C ASP A 889 16.25 -14.18 -24.60
N VAL A 890 17.26 -14.79 -25.21
CA VAL A 890 18.10 -15.82 -24.59
C VAL A 890 19.39 -15.17 -24.14
N LEU A 891 19.70 -15.29 -22.85
CA LEU A 891 20.96 -14.80 -22.29
C LEU A 891 21.96 -15.95 -22.18
N PHE A 892 23.11 -15.79 -22.84
CA PHE A 892 24.25 -16.69 -22.74
C PHE A 892 25.37 -16.00 -21.96
N LEU A 893 25.83 -16.66 -20.90
CA LEU A 893 26.91 -16.20 -20.04
C LEU A 893 28.14 -17.11 -20.20
N PRO A 894 29.35 -16.67 -19.83
CA PRO A 894 30.53 -17.52 -19.87
C PRO A 894 30.32 -18.87 -19.16
N SER A 895 30.86 -19.94 -19.73
CA SER A 895 30.93 -21.26 -19.09
C SER A 895 31.67 -21.15 -17.76
N LEU A 896 31.54 -22.14 -16.87
CA LEU A 896 32.24 -22.06 -15.58
C LEU A 896 33.76 -21.95 -15.77
N GLU A 897 34.32 -22.70 -16.72
CA GLU A 897 35.73 -22.63 -17.11
C GLU A 897 36.12 -21.23 -17.62
N ARG A 898 35.31 -20.66 -18.51
CA ARG A 898 35.56 -19.31 -19.05
C ARG A 898 35.40 -18.23 -17.97
N MET A 899 34.42 -18.38 -17.08
CA MET A 899 34.15 -17.46 -15.96
C MET A 899 35.33 -17.42 -14.98
N ALA A 900 35.95 -18.57 -14.70
CA ALA A 900 37.12 -18.67 -13.85
C ALA A 900 38.37 -17.97 -14.44
N MET A 901 38.45 -17.88 -15.77
CA MET A 901 39.55 -17.22 -16.49
C MET A 901 39.34 -15.71 -16.71
N LEU A 902 38.19 -15.14 -16.34
CA LEU A 902 37.94 -13.71 -16.47
C LEU A 902 38.89 -12.91 -15.58
N SER A 903 39.40 -11.81 -16.11
CA SER A 903 40.08 -10.80 -15.30
C SER A 903 39.09 -10.05 -14.40
N ASP A 904 39.58 -9.40 -13.34
CA ASP A 904 38.74 -8.60 -12.43
C ASP A 904 38.00 -7.48 -13.16
N ALA A 905 38.65 -6.88 -14.16
CA ALA A 905 38.04 -5.90 -15.05
C ALA A 905 36.82 -6.45 -15.80
N GLN A 906 36.92 -7.68 -16.30
CA GLN A 906 35.84 -8.37 -17.00
C GLN A 906 34.72 -8.80 -16.04
N ARG A 907 35.06 -9.25 -14.82
CA ARG A 907 34.08 -9.58 -13.78
C ARG A 907 33.26 -8.36 -13.37
N LEU A 908 33.91 -7.21 -13.16
CA LEU A 908 33.25 -5.93 -12.85
C LEU A 908 32.31 -5.49 -13.97
N LYS A 909 32.78 -5.52 -15.22
CA LYS A 909 31.97 -5.20 -16.40
C LYS A 909 30.75 -6.11 -16.54
N LEU A 910 30.93 -7.42 -16.36
CA LEU A 910 29.84 -8.40 -16.44
C LEU A 910 28.83 -8.21 -15.30
N ALA A 911 29.30 -7.99 -14.07
CA ALA A 911 28.44 -7.71 -12.92
C ALA A 911 27.63 -6.42 -13.12
N PHE A 912 28.25 -5.36 -13.64
CA PHE A 912 27.54 -4.11 -13.97
C PHE A 912 26.46 -4.33 -15.01
N LEU A 913 26.78 -5.06 -16.09
CA LEU A 913 25.85 -5.36 -17.18
C LEU A 913 24.65 -6.18 -16.67
N LEU A 914 24.92 -7.23 -15.90
CA LEU A 914 23.91 -8.10 -15.28
C LEU A 914 22.99 -7.34 -14.33
N HIS A 915 23.55 -6.48 -13.47
CA HIS A 915 22.79 -5.65 -12.55
C HIS A 915 21.94 -4.60 -13.29
N THR A 916 22.59 -3.81 -14.16
CA THR A 916 22.02 -2.57 -14.72
C THR A 916 21.02 -2.84 -15.82
N VAL A 917 21.30 -3.81 -16.70
CA VAL A 917 20.49 -4.09 -17.89
C VAL A 917 19.50 -5.22 -17.61
N PHE A 918 19.92 -6.26 -16.89
CA PHE A 918 19.13 -7.48 -16.73
C PHE A 918 18.56 -7.68 -15.31
N ASN A 919 18.85 -6.79 -14.36
CA ASN A 919 18.43 -6.88 -12.96
C ASN A 919 18.76 -8.25 -12.31
N VAL A 920 19.91 -8.82 -12.66
CA VAL A 920 20.47 -10.04 -12.06
C VAL A 920 21.39 -9.61 -10.93
N ARG A 921 20.99 -9.83 -9.68
CA ARG A 921 21.69 -9.24 -8.52
C ARG A 921 22.58 -10.23 -7.78
N ASP A 922 22.17 -11.48 -7.71
CA ASP A 922 22.86 -12.59 -7.04
C ASP A 922 24.17 -12.95 -7.75
N LEU A 923 24.15 -13.16 -9.06
CA LEU A 923 25.36 -13.45 -9.82
C LEU A 923 26.29 -12.22 -9.89
N SER A 924 25.72 -11.01 -9.91
CA SER A 924 26.51 -9.77 -9.82
C SER A 924 27.28 -9.70 -8.50
N TYR A 925 26.66 -10.08 -7.38
CA TYR A 925 27.35 -10.22 -6.10
C TYR A 925 28.46 -11.28 -6.16
N ALA A 926 28.16 -12.49 -6.66
CA ALA A 926 29.15 -13.56 -6.74
C ALA A 926 30.39 -13.16 -7.59
N LEU A 927 30.18 -12.44 -8.68
CA LEU A 927 31.26 -11.91 -9.51
C LEU A 927 32.08 -10.83 -8.81
N LEU A 928 31.44 -10.01 -7.98
CA LEU A 928 32.13 -9.00 -7.17
C LEU A 928 32.93 -9.64 -6.03
N ALA A 929 32.44 -10.70 -5.40
CA ALA A 929 33.15 -11.44 -4.35
C ALA A 929 34.46 -12.05 -4.87
N GLU A 930 34.47 -12.53 -6.11
CA GLU A 930 35.69 -13.03 -6.77
C GLU A 930 36.69 -11.92 -7.14
N VAL A 931 36.27 -10.65 -7.11
CA VAL A 931 37.15 -9.49 -7.35
C VAL A 931 37.67 -8.92 -6.04
N ASP A 932 36.78 -8.71 -5.08
CA ASP A 932 37.05 -8.00 -3.83
C ASP A 932 35.87 -8.23 -2.86
N ASP A 933 36.12 -8.96 -1.77
CA ASP A 933 35.12 -9.28 -0.75
C ASP A 933 34.49 -8.02 -0.14
N ASP A 934 35.28 -6.96 0.07
CA ASP A 934 34.79 -5.70 0.63
C ASP A 934 33.84 -5.00 -0.35
N LYS A 935 34.15 -5.04 -1.65
CA LYS A 935 33.23 -4.54 -2.69
C LYS A 935 31.96 -5.39 -2.77
N ALA A 936 32.05 -6.69 -2.60
CA ALA A 936 30.88 -7.56 -2.63
C ALA A 936 29.96 -7.30 -1.44
N GLU A 937 30.55 -7.08 -0.26
CA GLU A 937 29.80 -6.70 0.94
C GLU A 937 29.22 -5.29 0.81
N ASP A 938 29.98 -4.33 0.28
CA ASP A 938 29.49 -3.00 -0.07
C ASP A 938 28.35 -3.04 -1.08
N TYR A 939 28.40 -3.97 -2.03
CA TYR A 939 27.32 -4.21 -2.96
C TYR A 939 26.09 -4.77 -2.23
N LEU A 940 26.21 -5.78 -1.37
CA LEU A 940 25.07 -6.30 -0.60
C LEU A 940 24.46 -5.23 0.30
N LEU A 941 25.28 -4.38 0.91
CA LEU A 941 24.85 -3.25 1.73
C LEU A 941 24.14 -2.20 0.87
N ALA A 942 24.71 -1.81 -0.26
CA ALA A 942 24.10 -0.86 -1.20
C ALA A 942 22.81 -1.39 -1.84
N GLN A 943 22.69 -2.71 -2.03
CA GLN A 943 21.49 -3.37 -2.51
C GLN A 943 20.44 -3.67 -1.42
N GLY A 944 20.76 -3.39 -0.15
CA GLY A 944 19.88 -3.68 0.99
C GLY A 944 19.66 -5.17 1.25
N MET A 945 20.59 -6.04 0.81
CA MET A 945 20.50 -7.49 0.91
C MET A 945 21.05 -8.05 2.23
N VAL A 946 21.91 -7.31 2.91
CA VAL A 946 22.42 -7.66 4.24
C VAL A 946 22.29 -6.47 5.18
N LYS A 947 22.12 -6.76 6.47
CA LYS A 947 22.14 -5.74 7.52
C LYS A 947 23.58 -5.30 7.73
N ALA A 948 23.81 -3.99 7.87
CA ALA A 948 25.11 -3.50 8.32
C ALA A 948 25.47 -4.16 9.67
N PRO A 949 26.73 -4.59 9.87
CA PRO A 949 27.14 -5.19 11.14
C PRO A 949 26.84 -4.21 12.28
N GLU A 950 26.15 -4.70 13.32
CA GLU A 950 25.97 -3.93 14.55
C GLU A 950 27.34 -3.74 15.22
N PRO A 951 27.66 -2.56 15.76
CA PRO A 951 28.89 -2.38 16.51
C PRO A 951 28.88 -3.33 17.71
N ALA A 952 29.98 -4.07 17.89
CA ALA A 952 30.14 -4.97 19.02
C ALA A 952 29.89 -4.20 20.33
N ALA A 953 28.93 -4.65 21.12
CA ALA A 953 28.66 -4.10 22.44
C ALA A 953 29.93 -4.26 23.29
N GLU A 954 30.56 -3.16 23.67
CA GLU A 954 31.58 -3.16 24.70
C GLU A 954 30.93 -3.67 26.00
N LEU A 955 31.30 -4.89 26.40
CA LEU A 955 30.93 -5.47 27.68
C LEU A 955 31.52 -4.61 28.80
N GLU A 956 30.70 -3.73 29.37
CA GLU A 956 31.00 -2.99 30.58
C GLU A 956 31.32 -3.96 31.74
N SER A 957 32.52 -3.82 32.28
CA SER A 957 32.96 -4.48 33.51
C SER A 957 32.11 -4.01 34.70
N GLU A 958 31.39 -4.94 35.35
CA GLU A 958 30.64 -4.66 36.57
C GLU A 958 31.54 -4.13 37.71
N PRO A 959 31.06 -3.16 38.52
CA PRO A 959 31.79 -2.67 39.67
C PRO A 959 31.58 -3.59 40.88
N THR A 960 32.69 -4.05 41.45
CA THR A 960 32.78 -4.79 42.72
C THR A 960 32.26 -3.98 43.91
N THR A 961 31.33 -4.55 44.67
CA THR A 961 31.08 -4.19 46.08
C THR A 961 31.32 -5.39 47.00
N LYS A 962 32.14 -5.15 48.04
CA LYS A 962 32.38 -6.01 49.21
C LYS A 962 31.04 -6.32 49.90
N THR A 963 30.77 -7.49 50.48
CA THR A 963 31.32 -8.10 51.71
C THR A 963 30.60 -9.47 51.80
N GLU A 964 31.13 -10.62 52.22
CA GLU A 964 31.55 -10.98 53.59
C GLU A 964 31.97 -12.47 53.58
N ALA A 965 32.83 -12.86 54.53
CA ALA A 965 33.53 -14.14 54.60
C ALA A 965 32.63 -15.35 54.91
N LEU A 966 33.00 -16.55 54.43
CA LEU A 966 33.28 -17.76 55.24
C LEU A 966 33.58 -19.01 54.36
N ALA A 967 34.74 -19.62 54.66
CA ALA A 967 35.08 -21.05 54.59
C ALA A 967 35.09 -21.81 53.23
N ASP A 968 36.31 -22.04 52.74
CA ASP A 968 36.79 -23.27 52.07
C ASP A 968 37.10 -24.33 53.18
N PRO A 969 37.36 -25.64 52.94
CA PRO A 969 37.40 -26.42 51.69
C PRO A 969 36.74 -27.83 51.78
N GLU A 970 36.64 -28.55 50.65
CA GLU A 970 37.27 -29.88 50.49
C GLU A 970 37.00 -30.54 49.11
N ARG A 971 38.11 -30.79 48.40
CA ARG A 971 38.54 -32.05 47.76
C ARG A 971 37.61 -32.76 46.75
N SER A 972 38.07 -32.85 45.50
CA SER A 972 38.69 -34.07 44.88
C SER A 972 37.62 -34.99 44.27
N ASP A 973 37.74 -35.60 43.11
CA ASP A 973 38.91 -36.04 42.37
C ASP A 973 38.39 -36.73 41.08
N LEU A 974 39.25 -36.77 40.05
CA LEU A 974 39.34 -37.82 39.02
C LEU A 974 38.20 -37.96 37.98
N ASP A 975 38.40 -38.46 36.77
CA ASP A 975 39.54 -38.66 35.86
C ASP A 975 38.95 -39.40 34.65
N THR A 976 39.53 -39.20 33.46
CA THR A 976 39.46 -40.06 32.25
C THR A 976 38.09 -40.39 31.63
N GLY A 977 37.89 -40.49 30.32
CA GLY A 977 38.81 -40.58 29.18
C GLY A 977 38.03 -41.14 27.97
N ASP A 978 38.59 -40.88 26.79
CA ASP A 978 38.43 -41.61 25.51
C ASP A 978 37.08 -41.66 24.74
N LYS A 979 37.03 -40.82 23.69
CA LYS A 979 36.99 -41.15 22.23
C LYS A 979 36.94 -42.64 21.79
N PRO A 980 36.70 -42.98 20.49
CA PRO A 980 36.12 -42.22 19.36
C PRO A 980 35.19 -43.03 18.39
N ALA A 981 34.55 -42.28 17.47
CA ALA A 981 34.22 -42.51 16.05
C ALA A 981 34.12 -43.94 15.42
N SER A 982 33.07 -44.19 14.61
CA SER A 982 33.09 -43.96 13.14
C SER A 982 32.01 -44.71 12.33
N SER A 983 31.53 -44.01 11.29
CA SER A 983 31.21 -44.44 9.91
C SER A 983 29.95 -45.25 9.53
N SER A 984 29.23 -44.65 8.55
CA SER A 984 28.64 -45.20 7.31
C SER A 984 27.45 -46.17 7.43
N ALA A 985 26.50 -46.27 6.49
CA ALA A 985 25.99 -45.50 5.35
C ALA A 985 24.78 -46.30 4.79
N THR A 986 24.00 -45.71 3.88
CA THR A 986 23.03 -46.33 2.93
C THR A 986 21.71 -46.88 3.50
N ALA A 987 20.53 -46.80 2.87
CA ALA A 987 20.00 -46.16 1.65
C ALA A 987 18.45 -46.35 1.64
N GLU A 988 17.77 -45.68 0.69
CA GLU A 988 16.39 -45.93 0.17
C GLU A 988 15.20 -45.60 1.09
N ALA A 989 14.03 -45.13 0.64
CA ALA A 989 13.50 -44.52 -0.58
C ALA A 989 12.03 -44.10 -0.27
N ASP A 990 11.46 -43.26 -1.13
CA ASP A 990 10.04 -43.03 -1.41
C ASP A 990 9.19 -42.01 -0.61
N ASP A 991 8.75 -41.02 -1.42
CA ASP A 991 7.43 -40.40 -1.60
C ASP A 991 6.77 -39.67 -0.41
N ALA A 992 6.60 -38.35 -0.47
CA ALA A 992 5.79 -37.51 -1.37
C ALA A 992 4.37 -37.25 -0.81
N ASP A 993 3.88 -36.06 -1.14
CA ASP A 993 2.52 -35.52 -0.95
C ASP A 993 2.12 -35.07 0.46
N GLU A 994 1.36 -34.00 0.65
CA GLU A 994 0.96 -32.83 -0.13
C GLU A 994 0.21 -31.99 0.93
N PHE A 995 0.58 -30.73 1.13
CA PHE A 995 -0.20 -29.80 1.96
C PHE A 995 -1.09 -28.97 1.03
N ILE A 996 -2.40 -29.23 1.11
CA ILE A 996 -3.44 -28.36 0.54
C ILE A 996 -4.19 -27.68 1.70
N PHE A 997 -4.17 -26.36 1.65
CA PHE A 997 -4.95 -25.42 2.46
C PHE A 997 -6.38 -25.29 1.92
N GLU A 998 -7.34 -25.11 2.82
CA GLU A 998 -8.57 -24.34 2.60
C GLU A 998 -8.62 -23.14 3.55
#